data_AF-A0A1L7WWL0-F1
#
_entry.id   AF-A0A1L7WWL0-F1
#
_cell.length_a   1.000
_cell.length_b   1.000
_cell.length_c   1.000
_cell.angle_alpha   90.00
_cell.angle_beta   90.00
_cell.angle_gamma   90.00
#
_symmetry.space_group_name_H-M   'P 1'
#
loop_
_entity.id
_entity.type
_entity.pdbx_description
1 polymer ?
#
loop_
_entity_poly.entity_id
_entity_poly.type
_entity_poly.pdbx_seq_one_letter_code
_entity_poly.pdbx_strand_id
1 'polypeptide(L)'
;MSAEPDHVEHKKKVNLNDASGAEHKAQDDTATAILKKKKKPNSLMVTDAVNDDNSVIALSNNTMETLQLFRGDTVLVKGKKRKDTVLIVLADDDLDDGSARMNRVVRHNLRVKHGDIVTVHPCPDIKYAKRIAVLPIADTVEGLTGSLFDVFLAPYFREAYRPVRQGDLFTVRGGMRQVEFKVVEVDPPEYGIVAQDTVIHCEGEPIQREDEEGNLNEVGYDDIGGCRKQMAQIREMVELPLRHPQLFKSIGIKPPRGVLMFGPPGTGKTLMARAVANETGAFFFLINGPEIMSKMAGESESNLRKAFEEAEKNSPAIIFIDEIDSIAPKRDKTNGEVERRVVSQLLTLMDGMKSRSNVVVMAATNRPNSIDPALRRFGRFDREVDIGIPDPTGRLEILQIHTKNMKLGDDVDLEQIASETHGYVGSDIASLCSEAAMQQIREKMDLIDLDEDTIDAEVLDSLGVTMDNFRFALGVSNPSALREVAVVEVPNVRWDDIGGLEEVKRELIESVQYPVDHPEKFLKFGLSPSRGVLFYGPPGTGKTLLAKAVANECSANFISIKGPELLSMWFGESESNIRDIFDKARAAAPCVVFLDELDSIAKSRGGSNGDAGGASDRVVNQLLTEMDGMTSKKNVFVIGATNRPEQLDNALCRPGRLDTLVYVPLPNESSRAGILKAQLRKTPVAPDVDLAYIASRTHGFSGADLGFITQRAVKLAIKEAISLDIERRKAREAAGEDVEMEDEEEEDPVPQLTKAHFEEAMSTARRSVSDVEIRRYEAFAQSMKQAGPGAFFKFPEAGEAAANADGGAGGFGEAGNDDSLYD
;
A
#
# COMPACT_ATOMS: atom_id res chain seq x y z
N MET A 1 46.37 -45.09 33.44
CA MET A 1 45.00 -44.75 33.00
C MET A 1 45.10 -43.48 32.18
N SER A 2 45.21 -43.68 30.88
CA SER A 2 45.32 -42.67 29.82
C SER A 2 43.93 -42.15 29.49
N ALA A 3 43.73 -40.84 29.60
CA ALA A 3 42.55 -40.15 29.07
C ALA A 3 43.01 -39.35 27.83
N GLU A 4 42.44 -39.70 26.68
CA GLU A 4 42.62 -39.02 25.39
C GLU A 4 41.91 -37.65 25.41
N PRO A 5 42.35 -36.67 24.58
CA PRO A 5 41.69 -35.38 24.47
C PRO A 5 40.52 -35.42 23.47
N ASP A 6 39.49 -34.61 23.77
CA ASP A 6 38.26 -34.46 23.01
C ASP A 6 38.48 -34.25 21.50
N HIS A 7 37.87 -35.12 20.70
CA HIS A 7 37.79 -35.01 19.25
C HIS A 7 36.91 -33.82 18.85
N VAL A 8 37.49 -32.87 18.13
CA VAL A 8 36.78 -31.83 17.38
C VAL A 8 35.92 -32.51 16.31
N GLU A 9 34.60 -32.40 16.42
CA GLU A 9 33.67 -32.83 15.39
C GLU A 9 33.84 -31.96 14.13
N HIS A 10 34.44 -32.53 13.09
CA HIS A 10 34.33 -31.98 11.74
C HIS A 10 32.88 -32.09 11.27
N LYS A 11 32.17 -30.96 11.17
CA LYS A 11 30.89 -30.86 10.44
C LYS A 11 31.08 -31.45 9.04
N LYS A 12 30.35 -32.52 8.74
CA LYS A 12 30.38 -33.21 7.44
C LYS A 12 29.77 -32.31 6.36
N LYS A 13 30.41 -32.29 5.19
CA LYS A 13 29.94 -31.59 3.97
C LYS A 13 28.53 -32.07 3.59
N VAL A 14 27.54 -31.20 3.70
CA VAL A 14 26.18 -31.40 3.20
C VAL A 14 26.20 -31.25 1.67
N ASN A 15 25.46 -32.12 0.98
CA ASN A 15 25.34 -32.10 -0.47
C ASN A 15 24.30 -31.03 -0.85
N LEU A 16 24.73 -29.98 -1.56
CA LEU A 16 23.97 -28.77 -1.95
C LEU A 16 22.76 -29.02 -2.88
N ASN A 17 22.27 -30.26 -3.00
CA ASN A 17 21.29 -30.67 -4.01
C ASN A 17 19.97 -31.21 -3.41
N ASP A 18 19.76 -31.11 -2.10
CA ASP A 18 18.54 -31.57 -1.46
C ASP A 18 18.05 -30.56 -0.40
N ALA A 19 16.96 -29.86 -0.71
CA ALA A 19 16.33 -28.88 0.18
C ALA A 19 15.55 -29.53 1.34
N SER A 20 15.48 -30.87 1.42
CA SER A 20 14.69 -31.59 2.41
C SER A 20 15.41 -31.88 3.73
N GLY A 21 16.73 -31.63 3.82
CA GLY A 21 17.51 -31.88 5.04
C GLY A 21 17.59 -33.35 5.46
N ALA A 22 17.20 -34.31 4.62
CA ALA A 22 17.20 -35.73 4.94
C ALA A 22 18.59 -36.37 4.73
N GLU A 23 19.07 -37.13 5.71
CA GLU A 23 20.30 -37.93 5.60
C GLU A 23 20.14 -39.06 4.56
N HIS A 24 20.71 -38.90 3.37
CA HIS A 24 20.78 -39.99 2.39
C HIS A 24 21.94 -40.94 2.72
N LYS A 25 21.61 -42.15 3.19
CA LYS A 25 22.57 -43.28 3.22
C LYS A 25 23.09 -43.54 1.80
N ALA A 26 24.40 -43.66 1.67
CA ALA A 26 25.09 -43.94 0.41
C ALA A 26 24.67 -45.31 -0.16
N GLN A 27 23.73 -45.32 -1.09
CA GLN A 27 23.60 -46.39 -2.08
C GLN A 27 24.35 -45.97 -3.33
N ASP A 28 25.56 -46.48 -3.45
CA ASP A 28 26.44 -46.27 -4.59
C ASP A 28 26.03 -47.22 -5.73
N ASP A 29 24.90 -46.92 -6.36
CA ASP A 29 24.43 -47.66 -7.54
C ASP A 29 25.20 -47.21 -8.79
N THR A 30 26.31 -47.91 -9.07
CA THR A 30 27.15 -47.73 -10.25
C THR A 30 26.39 -47.81 -11.59
N ALA A 31 25.20 -48.40 -11.61
CA ALA A 31 24.37 -48.56 -12.81
C ALA A 31 23.73 -47.23 -13.32
N THR A 32 23.59 -46.20 -12.47
CA THR A 32 22.99 -44.90 -12.85
C THR A 32 24.00 -43.75 -12.91
N ALA A 33 25.30 -44.03 -12.68
CA ALA A 33 26.36 -43.02 -12.64
C ALA A 33 26.52 -42.23 -13.96
N ILE A 34 26.15 -42.82 -15.10
CA ILE A 34 26.17 -42.17 -16.43
C ILE A 34 25.07 -41.09 -16.57
N LEU A 35 23.96 -41.22 -15.82
CA LEU A 35 22.83 -40.28 -15.86
C LEU A 35 22.94 -39.15 -14.83
N LYS A 36 23.76 -39.34 -13.78
CA LYS A 36 24.08 -38.29 -12.82
C LYS A 36 25.09 -37.32 -13.45
N LYS A 37 24.60 -36.29 -14.15
CA LYS A 37 25.43 -35.12 -14.47
C LYS A 37 25.96 -34.56 -13.14
N LYS A 38 27.23 -34.81 -12.82
CA LYS A 38 27.92 -34.16 -11.70
C LYS A 38 27.84 -32.66 -11.92
N LYS A 39 26.90 -31.98 -11.28
CA LYS A 39 26.88 -30.52 -11.22
C LYS A 39 28.17 -30.10 -10.52
N LYS A 40 28.97 -29.29 -11.20
CA LYS A 40 30.23 -28.81 -10.63
C LYS A 40 29.90 -27.87 -9.45
N PRO A 41 30.66 -27.89 -8.35
CA PRO A 41 30.39 -27.05 -7.18
C PRO A 41 30.46 -25.55 -7.49
N ASN A 42 31.14 -25.18 -8.58
CA ASN A 42 31.27 -23.80 -9.03
C ASN A 42 30.14 -23.32 -9.95
N SER A 43 29.10 -24.12 -10.14
CA SER A 43 27.95 -23.85 -11.00
C SER A 43 26.79 -23.34 -10.16
N LEU A 44 26.53 -22.04 -10.20
CA LEU A 44 25.55 -21.38 -9.32
C LEU A 44 24.35 -20.85 -10.12
N MET A 45 23.18 -20.87 -9.49
CA MET A 45 21.96 -20.30 -10.07
C MET A 45 21.86 -18.80 -9.80
N VAL A 46 21.61 -18.02 -10.83
CA VAL A 46 21.47 -16.56 -10.73
C VAL A 46 20.15 -16.19 -10.05
N THR A 47 20.23 -15.39 -9.00
CA THR A 47 19.08 -14.83 -8.27
C THR A 47 19.20 -13.30 -8.15
N ASP A 48 18.14 -12.67 -7.66
CA ASP A 48 18.09 -11.20 -7.59
C ASP A 48 18.93 -10.64 -6.44
N ALA A 49 19.55 -9.50 -6.69
CA ALA A 49 20.37 -8.81 -5.71
C ALA A 49 19.53 -7.93 -4.79
N VAL A 50 19.88 -7.94 -3.51
CA VAL A 50 19.39 -6.99 -2.51
C VAL A 50 20.25 -5.72 -2.50
N ASN A 51 21.54 -5.88 -2.82
CA ASN A 51 22.50 -4.79 -2.95
C ASN A 51 22.60 -4.37 -4.43
N ASP A 52 22.47 -3.08 -4.70
CA ASP A 52 22.51 -2.50 -6.04
C ASP A 52 23.94 -2.17 -6.53
N ASP A 53 24.97 -2.62 -5.82
CA ASP A 53 26.36 -2.43 -6.25
C ASP A 53 26.68 -3.25 -7.53
N ASN A 54 27.20 -2.56 -8.54
CA ASN A 54 27.50 -3.12 -9.87
C ASN A 54 28.70 -4.09 -9.89
N SER A 55 29.52 -4.13 -8.85
CA SER A 55 30.77 -4.89 -8.80
C SER A 55 30.72 -6.06 -7.82
N VAL A 56 29.54 -6.41 -7.30
CA VAL A 56 29.38 -7.38 -6.20
C VAL A 56 28.61 -8.63 -6.65
N ILE A 57 29.03 -9.79 -6.12
CA ILE A 57 28.29 -11.04 -6.15
C ILE A 57 28.12 -11.55 -4.71
N ALA A 58 26.87 -11.82 -4.31
CA ALA A 58 26.60 -12.36 -2.97
C ALA A 58 26.41 -13.89 -3.04
N LEU A 59 27.06 -14.60 -2.13
CA LEU A 59 27.10 -16.07 -2.02
C LEU A 59 26.77 -16.50 -0.59
N SER A 60 26.20 -17.69 -0.42
CA SER A 60 26.02 -18.28 0.92
C SER A 60 27.36 -18.64 1.56
N ASN A 61 27.44 -18.60 2.89
CA ASN A 61 28.67 -18.97 3.62
C ASN A 61 29.16 -20.38 3.25
N ASN A 62 28.24 -21.36 3.14
CA ASN A 62 28.61 -22.74 2.77
C ASN A 62 29.16 -22.80 1.33
N THR A 63 28.60 -22.01 0.41
CA THR A 63 29.07 -21.94 -0.97
C THR A 63 30.46 -21.32 -1.03
N MET A 64 30.72 -20.27 -0.25
CA MET A 64 32.04 -19.64 -0.14
C MET A 64 33.08 -20.60 0.43
N GLU A 65 32.77 -21.32 1.52
CA GLU A 65 33.66 -22.35 2.08
C GLU A 65 33.97 -23.47 1.07
N THR A 66 32.96 -23.89 0.30
CA THR A 66 33.12 -24.93 -0.72
C THR A 66 34.03 -24.49 -1.85
N LEU A 67 33.95 -23.21 -2.24
CA LEU A 67 34.78 -22.61 -3.28
C LEU A 67 36.11 -22.05 -2.76
N GLN A 68 36.35 -22.13 -1.45
CA GLN A 68 37.53 -21.57 -0.76
C GLN A 68 37.69 -20.06 -1.00
N LEU A 69 36.57 -19.33 -0.91
CA LEU A 69 36.49 -17.88 -1.07
C LEU A 69 36.30 -17.22 0.29
N PHE A 70 36.93 -16.07 0.49
CA PHE A 70 36.73 -15.19 1.64
C PHE A 70 35.93 -13.95 1.24
N ARG A 71 35.36 -13.27 2.23
CA ARG A 71 34.67 -12.00 2.01
C ARG A 71 35.67 -10.95 1.50
N GLY A 72 35.36 -10.35 0.37
CA GLY A 72 36.23 -9.38 -0.31
C GLY A 72 37.12 -9.98 -1.40
N ASP A 73 37.14 -11.30 -1.58
CA ASP A 73 37.90 -11.92 -2.67
C ASP A 73 37.30 -11.55 -4.03
N THR A 74 38.18 -11.39 -5.02
CA THR A 74 37.79 -11.18 -6.41
C THR A 74 37.57 -12.50 -7.13
N VAL A 75 36.46 -12.59 -7.86
CA VAL A 75 36.07 -13.77 -8.64
C VAL A 75 35.81 -13.43 -10.09
N LEU A 76 36.21 -14.35 -10.96
CA LEU A 76 35.88 -14.36 -12.37
C LEU A 76 34.58 -15.17 -12.57
N VAL A 77 33.52 -14.49 -12.99
CA VAL A 77 32.23 -15.10 -13.26
C VAL A 77 32.05 -15.26 -14.76
N LYS A 78 31.71 -16.47 -15.21
CA LYS A 78 31.45 -16.76 -16.63
C LYS A 78 29.98 -17.05 -16.85
N GLY A 79 29.40 -16.38 -17.83
CA GLY A 79 28.00 -16.46 -18.22
C GLY A 79 27.79 -17.16 -19.56
N LYS A 80 26.74 -16.74 -20.27
CA LYS A 80 26.41 -17.25 -21.60
C LYS A 80 27.18 -16.47 -22.68
N LYS A 81 27.05 -16.90 -23.95
CA LYS A 81 27.70 -16.26 -25.12
C LYS A 81 29.22 -16.03 -24.97
N ARG A 82 29.90 -16.83 -24.13
CA ARG A 82 31.33 -16.67 -23.79
C ARG A 82 31.68 -15.29 -23.20
N LYS A 83 30.73 -14.64 -22.53
CA LYS A 83 30.95 -13.43 -21.75
C LYS A 83 31.28 -13.78 -20.31
N ASP A 84 32.14 -12.98 -19.71
CA ASP A 84 32.64 -13.14 -18.35
C ASP A 84 33.01 -11.78 -17.78
N THR A 85 32.91 -11.62 -16.46
CA THR A 85 33.16 -10.37 -15.72
C THR A 85 33.86 -10.67 -14.41
N VAL A 86 34.39 -9.64 -13.74
CA VAL A 86 35.09 -9.76 -12.46
C VAL A 86 34.29 -9.04 -11.37
N LEU A 87 34.07 -9.70 -10.24
CA LEU A 87 33.24 -9.21 -9.14
C LEU A 87 33.91 -9.47 -7.79
N ILE A 88 33.46 -8.74 -6.77
CA ILE A 88 33.85 -8.93 -5.36
C ILE A 88 32.81 -9.82 -4.68
N VAL A 89 33.27 -10.82 -3.94
CA VAL A 89 32.40 -11.74 -3.20
C VAL A 89 32.00 -11.15 -1.85
N LEU A 90 30.71 -11.13 -1.58
CA LEU A 90 30.14 -10.89 -0.25
C LEU A 90 29.38 -12.12 0.24
N ALA A 91 29.35 -12.27 1.56
CA ALA A 91 28.54 -13.28 2.24
C ALA A 91 27.11 -12.78 2.41
N ASP A 92 26.13 -13.66 2.15
CA ASP A 92 24.71 -13.45 2.40
C ASP A 92 24.13 -14.69 3.10
N ASP A 93 23.64 -14.50 4.32
CA ASP A 93 23.12 -15.58 5.17
C ASP A 93 21.71 -16.03 4.76
N ASP A 94 20.95 -15.15 4.08
CA ASP A 94 19.58 -15.43 3.63
C ASP A 94 19.54 -16.11 2.26
N LEU A 95 20.70 -16.43 1.68
CA LEU A 95 20.81 -17.01 0.35
C LEU A 95 20.92 -18.54 0.42
N ASP A 96 20.09 -19.21 -0.38
CA ASP A 96 20.16 -20.65 -0.56
C ASP A 96 21.50 -21.09 -1.18
N ASP A 97 22.00 -22.20 -0.65
CA ASP A 97 23.18 -22.89 -1.14
C ASP A 97 23.09 -23.20 -2.65
N GLY A 98 24.17 -22.91 -3.39
CA GLY A 98 24.20 -23.11 -4.85
C GLY A 98 23.53 -21.98 -5.67
N SER A 99 23.11 -20.89 -5.02
CA SER A 99 22.63 -19.67 -5.67
C SER A 99 23.65 -18.53 -5.59
N ALA A 100 23.52 -17.56 -6.49
CA ALA A 100 24.36 -16.35 -6.53
C ALA A 100 23.50 -15.14 -6.85
N ARG A 101 23.50 -14.14 -5.95
CA ARG A 101 22.83 -12.87 -6.19
C ARG A 101 23.75 -11.93 -6.94
N MET A 102 23.22 -11.31 -7.99
CA MET A 102 23.95 -10.32 -8.78
C MET A 102 23.00 -9.28 -9.36
N ASN A 103 23.47 -8.03 -9.41
CA ASN A 103 22.69 -6.92 -9.93
C ASN A 103 22.44 -7.08 -11.44
N ARG A 104 21.42 -6.39 -11.95
CA ARG A 104 21.03 -6.34 -13.34
C ARG A 104 22.18 -5.97 -14.28
N VAL A 105 23.06 -5.05 -13.89
CA VAL A 105 24.27 -4.69 -14.66
C VAL A 105 25.16 -5.91 -14.90
N VAL A 106 25.41 -6.69 -13.84
CA VAL A 106 26.21 -7.93 -13.91
C VAL A 106 25.52 -8.98 -14.78
N ARG A 107 24.20 -9.17 -14.60
CA ARG A 107 23.40 -10.10 -15.42
C ARG A 107 23.46 -9.73 -16.90
N HIS A 108 23.37 -8.43 -17.19
CA HIS A 108 23.45 -7.88 -18.53
C HIS A 108 24.82 -8.17 -19.15
N ASN A 109 25.93 -7.83 -18.48
CA ASN A 109 27.30 -8.09 -18.97
C ASN A 109 27.54 -9.59 -19.25
N LEU A 110 27.04 -10.47 -18.39
CA LEU A 110 27.14 -11.92 -18.53
C LEU A 110 26.16 -12.54 -19.53
N ARG A 111 25.20 -11.77 -20.04
CA ARG A 111 24.11 -12.20 -20.92
C ARG A 111 23.30 -13.36 -20.30
N VAL A 112 23.02 -13.25 -19.00
CA VAL A 112 22.22 -14.20 -18.22
C VAL A 112 20.96 -13.52 -17.68
N LYS A 113 19.94 -14.31 -17.39
CA LYS A 113 18.69 -13.89 -16.74
C LYS A 113 18.51 -14.64 -15.42
N HIS A 114 17.53 -14.28 -14.60
CA HIS A 114 17.26 -15.05 -13.36
C HIS A 114 17.03 -16.53 -13.64
N GLY A 115 17.53 -17.36 -12.73
CA GLY A 115 17.50 -18.82 -12.80
C GLY A 115 18.45 -19.42 -13.84
N ASP A 116 19.22 -18.62 -14.58
CA ASP A 116 20.32 -19.16 -15.40
C ASP A 116 21.47 -19.63 -14.52
N ILE A 117 22.35 -20.43 -15.12
CA ILE A 117 23.52 -20.96 -14.44
C ILE A 117 24.75 -20.18 -14.87
N VAL A 118 25.52 -19.71 -13.89
CA VAL A 118 26.85 -19.10 -14.05
C VAL A 118 27.92 -20.00 -13.44
N THR A 119 29.16 -19.84 -13.89
CA THR A 119 30.31 -20.49 -13.25
C THR A 119 31.23 -19.48 -12.60
N VAL A 120 31.52 -19.68 -11.32
CA VAL A 120 32.37 -18.78 -10.52
C VAL A 120 33.78 -19.38 -10.36
N HIS A 121 34.82 -18.57 -10.50
CA HIS A 121 36.21 -18.98 -10.33
C HIS A 121 36.96 -17.96 -9.48
N PRO A 122 37.78 -18.37 -8.50
CA PRO A 122 38.65 -17.44 -7.77
C PRO A 122 39.62 -16.76 -8.72
N CYS A 123 39.83 -15.45 -8.53
CA CYS A 123 40.77 -14.63 -9.31
C CYS A 123 41.68 -13.83 -8.35
N PRO A 124 42.62 -14.49 -7.64
CA PRO A 124 43.50 -13.81 -6.68
C PRO A 124 44.60 -12.98 -7.35
N ASP A 125 44.94 -13.27 -8.61
CA ASP A 125 46.05 -12.65 -9.34
C ASP A 125 45.66 -11.32 -10.05
N ILE A 126 44.54 -10.72 -9.69
CA ILE A 126 44.11 -9.46 -10.29
C ILE A 126 45.04 -8.30 -9.89
N LYS A 127 45.46 -7.51 -10.87
CA LYS A 127 46.38 -6.39 -10.68
C LYS A 127 45.62 -5.08 -10.58
N TYR A 128 46.23 -4.08 -9.92
CA TYR A 128 45.75 -2.71 -10.02
C TYR A 128 45.92 -2.20 -11.45
N ALA A 129 44.87 -1.57 -11.96
CA ALA A 129 44.87 -0.92 -13.25
C ALA A 129 45.74 0.35 -13.16
N LYS A 130 46.61 0.55 -14.15
CA LYS A 130 47.36 1.81 -14.30
C LYS A 130 46.52 2.85 -15.02
N ARG A 131 45.76 2.40 -16.02
CA ARG A 131 44.94 3.25 -16.88
C ARG A 131 43.64 2.53 -17.23
N ILE A 132 42.52 3.25 -17.22
CA ILE A 132 41.26 2.81 -17.79
C ILE A 132 40.71 3.87 -18.76
N ALA A 133 40.10 3.43 -19.85
CA ALA A 133 39.36 4.29 -20.77
C ALA A 133 37.88 3.91 -20.74
N VAL A 134 37.03 4.87 -20.38
CA VAL A 134 35.59 4.69 -20.23
C VAL A 134 34.87 5.73 -21.07
N LEU A 135 33.88 5.31 -21.87
CA LEU A 135 33.08 6.22 -22.70
C LEU A 135 31.59 6.08 -22.37
N PRO A 136 30.83 7.19 -22.36
CA PRO A 136 29.39 7.15 -22.12
C PRO A 136 28.63 6.61 -23.34
N ILE A 137 27.45 6.01 -23.12
CA ILE A 137 26.53 5.67 -24.21
C ILE A 137 25.72 6.89 -24.61
N ALA A 138 25.67 7.17 -25.92
CA ALA A 138 25.07 8.36 -26.51
C ALA A 138 23.64 8.64 -26.03
N ASP A 139 22.79 7.59 -25.97
CA ASP A 139 21.38 7.71 -25.57
C ASP A 139 21.17 8.08 -24.08
N THR A 140 22.21 7.96 -23.25
CA THR A 140 22.14 8.31 -21.82
C THR A 140 22.70 9.69 -21.49
N VAL A 141 23.39 10.34 -22.44
CA VAL A 141 24.03 11.66 -22.24
C VAL A 141 23.40 12.79 -23.06
N GLU A 142 22.32 12.53 -23.79
CA GLU A 142 21.61 13.57 -24.54
C GLU A 142 21.13 14.69 -23.61
N GLY A 143 21.57 15.93 -23.88
CA GLY A 143 21.24 17.13 -23.12
C GLY A 143 22.11 17.40 -21.89
N LEU A 144 23.13 16.58 -21.61
CA LEU A 144 24.11 16.82 -20.54
C LEU A 144 25.37 17.48 -21.10
N THR A 145 25.82 18.54 -20.43
CA THR A 145 27.11 19.21 -20.67
C THR A 145 27.95 19.24 -19.39
N GLY A 146 29.24 19.58 -19.50
CA GLY A 146 30.16 19.66 -18.36
C GLY A 146 31.05 18.42 -18.16
N SER A 147 31.69 18.33 -16.99
CA SER A 147 32.64 17.26 -16.65
C SER A 147 31.92 15.99 -16.18
N LEU A 148 31.71 15.03 -17.08
CA LEU A 148 31.19 13.70 -16.71
C LEU A 148 32.10 12.97 -15.72
N PHE A 149 33.39 13.32 -15.72
CA PHE A 149 34.36 12.74 -14.80
C PHE A 149 34.07 13.11 -13.36
N ASP A 150 33.94 14.40 -13.06
CA ASP A 150 33.81 14.88 -11.67
C ASP A 150 32.47 14.53 -11.05
N VAL A 151 31.40 14.54 -11.87
CA VAL A 151 30.04 14.28 -11.40
C VAL A 151 29.73 12.80 -11.26
N PHE A 152 30.15 11.95 -12.21
CA PHE A 152 29.78 10.53 -12.22
C PHE A 152 30.96 9.62 -11.87
N LEU A 153 32.05 9.68 -12.63
CA LEU A 153 33.12 8.68 -12.54
C LEU A 153 33.96 8.82 -11.27
N ALA A 154 34.30 10.04 -10.85
CA ALA A 154 35.13 10.27 -9.68
C ALA A 154 34.46 9.79 -8.39
N PRO A 155 33.19 10.11 -8.08
CA PRO A 155 32.49 9.54 -6.92
C PRO A 155 32.34 8.03 -7.00
N TYR A 156 32.12 7.48 -8.20
CA TYR A 156 31.91 6.04 -8.39
C TYR A 156 33.14 5.18 -8.06
N PHE A 157 34.34 5.66 -8.42
CA PHE A 157 35.60 4.95 -8.20
C PHE A 157 36.35 5.37 -6.92
N ARG A 158 35.97 6.49 -6.29
CA ARG A 158 36.63 7.00 -5.08
C ARG A 158 36.59 5.97 -3.95
N GLU A 159 37.77 5.50 -3.55
CA GLU A 159 38.00 4.56 -2.43
C GLU A 159 37.27 3.21 -2.53
N ALA A 160 36.69 2.89 -3.70
CA ALA A 160 35.85 1.72 -3.87
C ALA A 160 36.61 0.45 -4.30
N TYR A 161 37.85 0.58 -4.80
CA TYR A 161 38.69 -0.54 -5.28
C TYR A 161 37.93 -1.51 -6.21
N ARG A 162 37.14 -0.96 -7.14
CA ARG A 162 36.23 -1.74 -7.99
C ARG A 162 37.00 -2.54 -9.05
N PRO A 163 36.75 -3.85 -9.20
CA PRO A 163 37.24 -4.59 -10.35
C PRO A 163 36.45 -4.17 -11.60
N VAL A 164 37.17 -3.94 -12.69
CA VAL A 164 36.59 -3.64 -14.01
C VAL A 164 37.17 -4.58 -15.06
N ARG A 165 36.38 -4.85 -16.08
CA ARG A 165 36.79 -5.65 -17.22
C ARG A 165 36.57 -4.87 -18.51
N GLN A 166 37.48 -5.06 -19.46
CA GLN A 166 37.33 -4.51 -20.80
C GLN A 166 36.05 -5.04 -21.48
N GLY A 167 35.23 -4.13 -21.98
CA GLY A 167 33.95 -4.39 -22.63
C GLY A 167 32.74 -4.45 -21.70
N ASP A 168 32.92 -4.31 -20.39
CA ASP A 168 31.80 -4.26 -19.45
C ASP A 168 31.08 -2.91 -19.50
N LEU A 169 29.76 -2.97 -19.31
CA LEU A 169 28.90 -1.82 -19.09
C LEU A 169 28.67 -1.64 -17.59
N PHE A 170 28.68 -0.41 -17.11
CA PHE A 170 28.27 -0.08 -15.76
C PHE A 170 27.45 1.20 -15.73
N THR A 171 26.52 1.26 -14.79
CA THR A 171 25.63 2.41 -14.60
C THR A 171 26.11 3.26 -13.45
N VAL A 172 26.11 4.57 -13.63
CA VAL A 172 26.37 5.52 -12.55
C VAL A 172 25.20 6.47 -12.45
N ARG A 173 24.79 6.78 -11.23
CA ARG A 173 23.69 7.71 -10.95
C ARG A 173 24.24 8.97 -10.33
N GLY A 174 23.74 10.11 -10.79
CA GLY A 174 24.17 11.44 -10.37
C GLY A 174 23.30 12.50 -11.05
N GLY A 175 23.08 13.63 -10.36
CA GLY A 175 22.35 14.76 -10.93
C GLY A 175 20.95 14.43 -11.45
N MET A 176 20.14 13.68 -10.69
CA MET A 176 18.78 13.26 -11.09
C MET A 176 18.70 12.35 -12.34
N ARG A 177 19.82 11.82 -12.82
CA ARG A 177 19.90 10.94 -14.01
C ARG A 177 20.77 9.71 -13.78
N GLN A 178 20.59 8.74 -14.65
CA GLN A 178 21.43 7.55 -14.76
C GLN A 178 22.18 7.59 -16.10
N VAL A 179 23.50 7.45 -16.05
CA VAL A 179 24.39 7.41 -17.22
C VAL A 179 25.04 6.04 -17.32
N GLU A 180 25.10 5.50 -18.53
CA GLU A 180 25.76 4.23 -18.81
C GLU A 180 27.15 4.48 -19.39
N PHE A 181 28.14 3.78 -18.86
CA PHE A 181 29.52 3.83 -19.33
C PHE A 181 29.99 2.44 -19.77
N LYS A 182 30.75 2.40 -20.87
CA LYS A 182 31.45 1.20 -21.35
C LYS A 182 32.94 1.33 -21.11
N VAL A 183 33.52 0.29 -20.54
CA VAL A 183 34.97 0.17 -20.40
C VAL A 183 35.56 -0.22 -21.75
N VAL A 184 36.21 0.72 -22.44
CA VAL A 184 36.78 0.50 -23.78
C VAL A 184 38.15 -0.18 -23.67
N GLU A 185 38.96 0.25 -22.70
CA GLU A 185 40.33 -0.22 -22.53
C GLU A 185 40.72 -0.26 -21.03
N VAL A 186 41.53 -1.25 -20.66
CA VAL A 186 42.11 -1.43 -19.33
C VAL A 186 43.59 -1.80 -19.49
N ASP A 187 44.48 -1.17 -18.72
CA ASP A 187 45.89 -1.54 -18.59
C ASP A 187 46.17 -1.98 -17.14
N PRO A 188 46.53 -3.26 -16.86
CA PRO A 188 46.81 -4.34 -17.80
C PRO A 188 45.57 -4.86 -18.56
N PRO A 189 45.76 -5.49 -19.74
CA PRO A 189 44.66 -5.92 -20.60
C PRO A 189 43.74 -6.96 -19.93
N GLU A 190 42.51 -7.03 -20.42
CA GLU A 190 41.39 -7.88 -19.96
C GLU A 190 40.67 -7.35 -18.70
N TYR A 191 41.33 -7.24 -17.54
CA TYR A 191 40.69 -6.80 -16.29
C TYR A 191 41.70 -6.26 -15.28
N GLY A 192 41.24 -5.37 -14.40
CA GLY A 192 42.06 -4.78 -13.33
C GLY A 192 41.22 -4.14 -12.24
N ILE A 193 41.82 -3.88 -11.08
CA ILE A 193 41.20 -3.13 -9.99
C ILE A 193 41.50 -1.65 -10.15
N VAL A 194 40.46 -0.81 -10.13
CA VAL A 194 40.61 0.66 -10.12
C VAL A 194 41.02 1.10 -8.71
N ALA A 195 42.27 1.48 -8.55
CA ALA A 195 42.84 2.02 -7.32
C ALA A 195 42.94 3.55 -7.39
N GLN A 196 43.33 4.19 -6.29
CA GLN A 196 43.44 5.66 -6.21
C GLN A 196 44.48 6.25 -7.18
N ASP A 197 45.48 5.46 -7.58
CA ASP A 197 46.53 5.84 -8.52
C ASP A 197 46.21 5.50 -9.99
N THR A 198 45.07 4.85 -10.24
CA THR A 198 44.61 4.53 -11.60
C THR A 198 44.18 5.79 -12.35
N VAL A 199 44.75 6.02 -13.54
CA VAL A 199 44.36 7.14 -14.41
C VAL A 199 43.12 6.77 -15.21
N ILE A 200 42.04 7.54 -15.04
CA ILE A 200 40.76 7.34 -15.71
C ILE A 200 40.64 8.33 -16.88
N HIS A 201 40.49 7.82 -18.10
CA HIS A 201 40.25 8.63 -19.28
C HIS A 201 38.80 8.52 -19.72
N CYS A 202 38.16 9.68 -19.90
CA CYS A 202 36.79 9.80 -20.40
C CYS A 202 36.69 10.74 -21.61
N GLU A 203 37.82 11.14 -22.19
CA GLU A 203 37.87 12.03 -23.35
C GLU A 203 37.59 11.23 -24.63
N GLY A 204 36.37 11.37 -25.19
CA GLY A 204 35.96 10.77 -26.45
C GLY A 204 34.51 11.04 -26.79
N GLU A 205 34.11 10.75 -28.04
CA GLU A 205 32.72 10.84 -28.46
C GLU A 205 31.88 9.72 -27.81
N PRO A 206 30.62 9.99 -27.42
CA PRO A 206 29.72 8.97 -26.90
C PRO A 206 29.54 7.82 -27.89
N ILE A 207 29.51 6.60 -27.37
CA ILE A 207 29.37 5.39 -28.19
C ILE A 207 27.89 5.09 -28.45
N GLN A 208 27.58 4.58 -29.64
CA GLN A 208 26.25 4.05 -29.93
C GLN A 208 26.09 2.65 -29.32
N ARG A 209 24.89 2.38 -28.81
CA ARG A 209 24.55 1.08 -28.20
C ARG A 209 24.55 -0.01 -29.27
N GLU A 210 25.18 -1.15 -28.99
CA GLU A 210 25.12 -2.30 -29.89
C GLU A 210 23.74 -3.00 -29.78
N ASP A 211 23.22 -3.57 -30.89
CA ASP A 211 21.92 -4.27 -30.90
C ASP A 211 21.84 -5.43 -29.87
N GLU A 212 23.00 -5.99 -29.47
CA GLU A 212 23.09 -7.05 -28.46
C GLU A 212 23.20 -6.57 -27.00
N GLU A 213 23.26 -5.25 -26.78
CA GLU A 213 23.47 -4.56 -25.48
C GLU A 213 22.18 -3.95 -24.93
N GLY A 214 21.05 -4.65 -25.12
CA GLY A 214 19.67 -4.21 -24.76
C GLY A 214 19.55 -3.25 -23.57
N ASN A 215 18.69 -2.23 -23.72
CA ASN A 215 18.70 -1.04 -22.89
C ASN A 215 18.50 -1.35 -21.38
N LEU A 216 19.44 -0.91 -20.54
CA LEU A 216 19.35 -1.08 -19.08
C LEU A 216 18.23 -0.24 -18.46
N ASN A 217 17.69 0.76 -19.17
CA ASN A 217 16.53 1.55 -18.77
C ASN A 217 15.18 0.83 -19.01
N GLU A 218 15.17 -0.37 -19.59
CA GLU A 218 13.93 -1.16 -19.65
C GLU A 218 13.43 -1.50 -18.25
N VAL A 219 12.14 -1.73 -18.06
CA VAL A 219 11.59 -2.07 -16.74
C VAL A 219 12.00 -3.49 -16.32
N GLY A 220 12.53 -3.65 -15.11
CA GLY A 220 12.90 -4.93 -14.49
C GLY A 220 12.16 -5.21 -13.17
N TYR A 221 12.53 -6.28 -12.47
CA TYR A 221 11.98 -6.59 -11.13
C TYR A 221 12.47 -5.64 -10.04
N ASP A 222 13.66 -5.08 -10.25
CA ASP A 222 14.30 -4.04 -9.45
C ASP A 222 13.52 -2.71 -9.45
N ASP A 223 12.64 -2.50 -10.43
CA ASP A 223 11.79 -1.32 -10.55
C ASP A 223 10.40 -1.50 -9.91
N ILE A 224 10.15 -2.62 -9.22
CA ILE A 224 8.85 -2.95 -8.62
C ILE A 224 8.98 -3.12 -7.10
N GLY A 225 8.36 -2.20 -6.35
CA GLY A 225 8.28 -2.24 -4.88
C GLY A 225 6.91 -2.69 -4.36
N GLY A 226 6.89 -3.22 -3.12
CA GLY A 226 5.69 -3.46 -2.33
C GLY A 226 4.80 -4.63 -2.75
N CYS A 227 5.17 -5.40 -3.78
CA CYS A 227 4.36 -6.48 -4.33
C CYS A 227 5.10 -7.85 -4.35
N ARG A 228 5.97 -8.13 -3.37
CA ARG A 228 6.84 -9.33 -3.36
C ARG A 228 6.07 -10.65 -3.48
N LYS A 229 4.96 -10.80 -2.75
CA LYS A 229 4.13 -12.04 -2.76
C LYS A 229 3.45 -12.25 -4.11
N GLN A 230 2.85 -11.20 -4.65
CA GLN A 230 2.19 -11.20 -5.96
C GLN A 230 3.20 -11.49 -7.07
N MET A 231 4.37 -10.87 -7.00
CA MET A 231 5.46 -11.11 -7.95
C MET A 231 5.92 -12.57 -7.91
N ALA A 232 6.10 -13.16 -6.73
CA ALA A 232 6.48 -14.57 -6.62
C ALA A 232 5.46 -15.51 -7.28
N GLN A 233 4.16 -15.26 -7.10
CA GLN A 233 3.09 -16.03 -7.75
C GLN A 233 3.15 -15.88 -9.28
N ILE A 234 3.31 -14.65 -9.79
CA ILE A 234 3.39 -14.41 -11.23
C ILE A 234 4.63 -15.05 -11.83
N ARG A 235 5.78 -14.99 -11.14
CA ARG A 235 7.00 -15.67 -11.56
C ARG A 235 6.80 -17.17 -11.67
N GLU A 236 6.19 -17.82 -10.67
CA GLU A 236 5.88 -19.24 -10.75
C GLU A 236 4.96 -19.58 -11.94
N MET A 237 3.93 -18.77 -12.17
CA MET A 237 2.93 -19.05 -13.21
C MET A 237 3.43 -18.74 -14.63
N VAL A 238 4.34 -17.78 -14.80
CA VAL A 238 4.78 -17.27 -16.11
C VAL A 238 6.21 -17.70 -16.46
N GLU A 239 7.16 -17.63 -15.51
CA GLU A 239 8.57 -17.94 -15.75
C GLU A 239 8.79 -19.43 -16.02
N LEU A 240 8.16 -20.32 -15.24
CA LEU A 240 8.31 -21.77 -15.37
C LEU A 240 7.88 -22.28 -16.76
N PRO A 241 6.68 -21.95 -17.29
CA PRO A 241 6.28 -22.38 -18.63
C PRO A 241 7.16 -21.83 -19.75
N LEU A 242 7.59 -20.57 -19.66
CA LEU A 242 8.36 -19.92 -20.71
C LEU A 242 9.81 -20.39 -20.75
N ARG A 243 10.46 -20.58 -19.58
CA ARG A 243 11.88 -20.96 -19.49
C ARG A 243 12.09 -22.47 -19.57
N HIS A 244 11.16 -23.26 -19.04
CA HIS A 244 11.26 -24.72 -19.03
C HIS A 244 10.04 -25.44 -19.67
N PRO A 245 9.70 -25.20 -20.95
CA PRO A 245 8.57 -25.89 -21.61
C PRO A 245 8.66 -27.42 -21.58
N GLN A 246 9.88 -27.96 -21.58
CA GLN A 246 10.13 -29.41 -21.56
C GLN A 246 9.65 -30.06 -20.25
N LEU A 247 9.70 -29.33 -19.13
CA LEU A 247 9.26 -29.83 -17.83
C LEU A 247 7.77 -30.16 -17.87
N PHE A 248 6.93 -29.23 -18.31
CA PHE A 248 5.48 -29.43 -18.47
C PHE A 248 5.16 -30.56 -19.46
N LYS A 249 5.93 -30.66 -20.55
CA LYS A 249 5.78 -31.74 -21.54
C LYS A 249 6.08 -33.13 -20.94
N SER A 250 7.10 -33.22 -20.08
CA SER A 250 7.51 -34.48 -19.44
C SER A 250 6.56 -34.91 -18.32
N ILE A 251 6.06 -33.97 -17.53
CA ILE A 251 5.13 -34.23 -16.42
C ILE A 251 3.70 -34.47 -16.93
N GLY A 252 3.36 -33.98 -18.13
CA GLY A 252 2.04 -34.15 -18.73
C GLY A 252 0.97 -33.21 -18.15
N ILE A 253 1.39 -32.19 -17.39
CA ILE A 253 0.51 -31.16 -16.85
C ILE A 253 0.44 -29.99 -17.86
N LYS A 254 -0.77 -29.44 -18.05
CA LYS A 254 -0.97 -28.25 -18.87
C LYS A 254 -0.51 -27.01 -18.08
N PRO A 255 0.35 -26.15 -18.65
CA PRO A 255 0.70 -24.90 -18.01
C PRO A 255 -0.53 -23.98 -17.90
N PRO A 256 -0.54 -23.05 -16.93
CA PRO A 256 -1.58 -22.02 -16.86
C PRO A 256 -1.55 -21.17 -18.13
N ARG A 257 -2.74 -20.81 -18.63
CA ARG A 257 -2.89 -20.09 -19.92
C ARG A 257 -3.11 -18.60 -19.73
N GLY A 258 -3.83 -18.24 -18.67
CA GLY A 258 -4.25 -16.87 -18.43
C GLY A 258 -4.05 -16.45 -16.98
N VAL A 259 -3.40 -15.31 -16.78
CA VAL A 259 -3.27 -14.65 -15.48
C VAL A 259 -4.06 -13.34 -15.52
N LEU A 260 -5.08 -13.21 -14.67
CA LEU A 260 -5.84 -11.98 -14.49
C LEU A 260 -5.33 -11.24 -13.25
N MET A 261 -4.74 -10.07 -13.47
CA MET A 261 -4.33 -9.16 -12.42
C MET A 261 -5.45 -8.15 -12.17
N PHE A 262 -5.84 -7.98 -10.91
CA PHE A 262 -6.85 -7.00 -10.54
C PHE A 262 -6.39 -6.18 -9.33
N GLY A 263 -6.93 -4.98 -9.19
CA GLY A 263 -6.61 -4.08 -8.08
C GLY A 263 -6.89 -2.63 -8.44
N PRO A 264 -6.73 -1.67 -7.52
CA PRO A 264 -6.93 -0.25 -7.80
C PRO A 264 -6.07 0.28 -8.96
N PRO A 265 -6.49 1.35 -9.66
CA PRO A 265 -5.63 2.01 -10.64
C PRO A 265 -4.35 2.54 -9.97
N GLY A 266 -3.23 2.53 -10.70
CA GLY A 266 -1.97 3.07 -10.20
C GLY A 266 -1.12 2.13 -9.32
N THR A 267 -1.56 0.88 -9.10
CA THR A 267 -0.77 -0.14 -8.36
C THR A 267 0.34 -0.81 -9.18
N GLY A 268 0.52 -0.41 -10.45
CA GLY A 268 1.64 -0.91 -11.28
C GLY A 268 1.38 -2.22 -12.03
N LYS A 269 0.11 -2.60 -12.27
CA LYS A 269 -0.25 -3.84 -13.00
C LYS A 269 0.43 -3.96 -14.38
N THR A 270 0.41 -2.88 -15.16
CA THR A 270 1.05 -2.79 -16.49
C THR A 270 2.58 -2.84 -16.40
N LEU A 271 3.14 -2.19 -15.38
CA LEU A 271 4.58 -2.17 -15.12
C LEU A 271 5.07 -3.58 -14.74
N MET A 272 4.29 -4.30 -13.93
CA MET A 272 4.55 -5.69 -13.54
C MET A 272 4.58 -6.66 -14.73
N ALA A 273 3.61 -6.57 -15.65
CA ALA A 273 3.61 -7.40 -16.85
C ALA A 273 4.85 -7.15 -17.74
N ARG A 274 5.22 -5.88 -17.89
CA ARG A 274 6.39 -5.47 -18.69
C ARG A 274 7.69 -5.98 -18.08
N ALA A 275 7.86 -5.86 -16.77
CA ALA A 275 9.03 -6.37 -16.05
C ALA A 275 9.18 -7.89 -16.22
N VAL A 276 8.09 -8.64 -16.08
CA VAL A 276 8.11 -10.11 -16.27
C VAL A 276 8.53 -10.49 -17.69
N ALA A 277 8.08 -9.76 -18.71
CA ALA A 277 8.47 -10.04 -20.08
C ALA A 277 9.95 -9.75 -20.36
N ASN A 278 10.44 -8.60 -19.90
CA ASN A 278 11.83 -8.18 -20.08
C ASN A 278 12.82 -9.11 -19.35
N GLU A 279 12.46 -9.57 -18.15
CA GLU A 279 13.32 -10.47 -17.36
C GLU A 279 13.28 -11.91 -17.90
N THR A 280 12.12 -12.38 -18.37
CA THR A 280 12.04 -13.70 -19.03
C THR A 280 12.65 -13.71 -20.43
N GLY A 281 12.79 -12.54 -21.07
CA GLY A 281 13.22 -12.40 -22.46
C GLY A 281 12.18 -12.89 -23.48
N ALA A 282 10.91 -12.98 -23.06
CA ALA A 282 9.80 -13.36 -23.93
C ALA A 282 9.32 -12.16 -24.76
N PHE A 283 8.82 -12.41 -25.97
CA PHE A 283 8.23 -11.36 -26.80
C PHE A 283 6.99 -10.77 -26.13
N PHE A 284 6.95 -9.45 -25.92
CA PHE A 284 5.86 -8.76 -25.24
C PHE A 284 4.93 -8.07 -26.25
N PHE A 285 3.66 -8.46 -26.28
CA PHE A 285 2.65 -7.83 -27.13
C PHE A 285 1.57 -7.15 -26.26
N LEU A 286 1.54 -5.82 -26.27
CA LEU A 286 0.58 -5.00 -25.52
C LEU A 286 -0.71 -4.80 -26.34
N ILE A 287 -1.85 -5.08 -25.71
CA ILE A 287 -3.18 -4.80 -26.23
C ILE A 287 -3.84 -3.84 -25.25
N ASN A 288 -4.11 -2.60 -25.68
CA ASN A 288 -4.83 -1.65 -24.87
C ASN A 288 -6.34 -1.75 -25.13
N GLY A 289 -7.13 -1.91 -24.08
CA GLY A 289 -8.57 -2.16 -24.16
C GLY A 289 -9.34 -1.17 -25.03
N PRO A 290 -9.28 0.14 -24.73
CA PRO A 290 -9.89 1.19 -25.54
C PRO A 290 -9.38 1.26 -26.98
N GLU A 291 -8.12 0.91 -27.25
CA GLU A 291 -7.52 0.97 -28.58
C GLU A 291 -8.13 -0.09 -29.53
N ILE A 292 -8.46 -1.26 -29.00
CA ILE A 292 -9.13 -2.31 -29.77
C ILE A 292 -10.58 -1.94 -30.09
N MET A 293 -11.25 -1.15 -29.26
CA MET A 293 -12.66 -0.79 -29.40
C MET A 293 -12.87 0.35 -30.42
N SER A 294 -12.55 0.06 -31.69
CA SER A 294 -12.80 0.96 -32.82
C SER A 294 -14.28 1.04 -33.22
N LYS A 295 -14.69 2.13 -33.87
CA LYS A 295 -16.07 2.31 -34.38
C LYS A 295 -16.39 1.44 -35.61
N MET A 296 -15.38 0.85 -36.26
CA MET A 296 -15.52 0.08 -37.49
C MET A 296 -15.79 -1.40 -37.17
N ALA A 297 -16.98 -1.89 -37.56
CA ALA A 297 -17.38 -3.27 -37.28
C ALA A 297 -16.40 -4.29 -37.92
N GLY A 298 -15.87 -5.20 -37.10
CA GLY A 298 -14.96 -6.28 -37.55
C GLY A 298 -13.47 -5.96 -37.51
N GLU A 299 -13.09 -4.69 -37.41
CA GLU A 299 -11.68 -4.28 -37.26
C GLU A 299 -11.11 -4.73 -35.91
N SER A 300 -11.87 -4.54 -34.84
CA SER A 300 -11.54 -5.00 -33.48
C SER A 300 -11.27 -6.52 -33.41
N GLU A 301 -12.08 -7.32 -34.11
CA GLU A 301 -11.92 -8.77 -34.16
C GLU A 301 -10.68 -9.18 -34.97
N SER A 302 -10.41 -8.47 -36.07
CA SER A 302 -9.22 -8.69 -36.90
C SER A 302 -7.95 -8.36 -36.13
N ASN A 303 -7.94 -7.25 -35.40
CA ASN A 303 -6.78 -6.82 -34.60
C ASN A 303 -6.47 -7.81 -33.49
N LEU A 304 -7.49 -8.30 -32.76
CA LEU A 304 -7.31 -9.37 -31.78
C LEU A 304 -6.74 -10.65 -32.41
N ARG A 305 -7.22 -11.05 -33.59
CA ARG A 305 -6.70 -12.25 -34.27
C ARG A 305 -5.24 -12.08 -34.68
N LYS A 306 -4.89 -10.93 -35.27
CA LYS A 306 -3.50 -10.60 -35.67
C LYS A 306 -2.56 -10.61 -34.47
N ALA A 307 -2.98 -10.03 -33.34
CA ALA A 307 -2.19 -10.00 -32.12
C ALA A 307 -1.83 -11.42 -31.61
N PHE A 308 -2.81 -12.32 -31.57
CA PHE A 308 -2.56 -13.72 -31.16
C PHE A 308 -1.69 -14.48 -32.17
N GLU A 309 -1.88 -14.27 -33.47
CA GLU A 309 -1.06 -14.90 -34.52
C GLU A 309 0.39 -14.41 -34.49
N GLU A 310 0.62 -13.12 -34.23
CA GLU A 310 1.96 -12.53 -34.13
C GLU A 310 2.70 -13.03 -32.89
N ALA A 311 2.02 -13.10 -31.75
CA ALA A 311 2.57 -13.68 -30.53
C ALA A 311 2.91 -15.18 -30.69
N GLU A 312 2.09 -15.96 -31.40
CA GLU A 312 2.38 -17.38 -31.68
C GLU A 312 3.63 -17.55 -32.59
N LYS A 313 3.85 -16.63 -33.54
CA LYS A 313 5.04 -16.64 -34.40
C LYS A 313 6.33 -16.31 -33.64
N ASN A 314 6.27 -15.42 -32.66
CA ASN A 314 7.40 -14.94 -31.88
C ASN A 314 7.56 -15.68 -30.52
N SER A 315 7.02 -16.90 -30.41
CA SER A 315 7.10 -17.72 -29.21
C SER A 315 8.55 -18.01 -28.77
N PRO A 316 8.90 -17.94 -27.47
CA PRO A 316 8.02 -17.70 -26.31
C PRO A 316 7.54 -16.24 -26.18
N ALA A 317 6.24 -16.04 -25.91
CA ALA A 317 5.63 -14.71 -25.91
C ALA A 317 4.59 -14.51 -24.78
N ILE A 318 4.41 -13.26 -24.38
CA ILE A 318 3.40 -12.78 -23.43
C ILE A 318 2.49 -11.80 -24.15
N ILE A 319 1.19 -12.11 -24.20
CA ILE A 319 0.16 -11.18 -24.65
C ILE A 319 -0.39 -10.50 -23.39
N PHE A 320 -0.25 -9.18 -23.30
CA PHE A 320 -0.77 -8.41 -22.17
C PHE A 320 -1.97 -7.56 -22.61
N ILE A 321 -3.14 -7.79 -22.00
CA ILE A 321 -4.37 -7.04 -22.25
C ILE A 321 -4.61 -6.08 -21.09
N ASP A 322 -4.38 -4.79 -21.32
CA ASP A 322 -4.67 -3.76 -20.33
C ASP A 322 -6.15 -3.33 -20.43
N GLU A 323 -6.73 -2.93 -19.29
CA GLU A 323 -8.14 -2.55 -19.16
C GLU A 323 -9.11 -3.54 -19.82
N ILE A 324 -8.95 -4.83 -19.54
CA ILE A 324 -9.76 -5.90 -20.18
C ILE A 324 -11.27 -5.73 -19.96
N ASP A 325 -11.68 -5.01 -18.91
CA ASP A 325 -13.08 -4.68 -18.65
C ASP A 325 -13.71 -3.75 -19.70
N SER A 326 -12.91 -3.06 -20.50
CA SER A 326 -13.42 -2.28 -21.65
C SER A 326 -13.68 -3.16 -22.88
N ILE A 327 -12.90 -4.23 -23.08
CA ILE A 327 -13.10 -5.20 -24.17
C ILE A 327 -14.18 -6.23 -23.81
N ALA A 328 -14.17 -6.72 -22.57
CA ALA A 328 -14.99 -7.85 -22.13
C ALA A 328 -15.82 -7.58 -20.87
N PRO A 329 -16.70 -6.57 -20.89
CA PRO A 329 -17.68 -6.35 -19.82
C PRO A 329 -18.75 -7.47 -19.75
N LYS A 330 -19.47 -7.54 -18.64
CA LYS A 330 -20.62 -8.43 -18.44
C LYS A 330 -21.68 -8.24 -19.53
N ARG A 331 -22.14 -9.35 -20.10
CA ARG A 331 -23.13 -9.40 -21.19
C ARG A 331 -24.44 -8.65 -20.87
N ASP A 332 -24.85 -8.69 -19.62
CA ASP A 332 -26.09 -8.04 -19.15
C ASP A 332 -25.99 -6.51 -19.14
N LYS A 333 -24.77 -5.97 -19.02
CA LYS A 333 -24.51 -4.53 -19.06
C LYS A 333 -24.20 -4.01 -20.48
N THR A 334 -23.84 -4.89 -21.40
CA THR A 334 -23.58 -4.53 -22.81
C THR A 334 -24.86 -4.44 -23.64
N ASN A 335 -25.11 -3.24 -24.18
CA ASN A 335 -26.18 -2.98 -25.14
C ASN A 335 -25.73 -3.15 -26.61
N GLY A 336 -24.42 -3.21 -26.87
CA GLY A 336 -23.86 -3.31 -28.22
C GLY A 336 -23.65 -4.76 -28.70
N GLU A 337 -24.11 -5.06 -29.92
CA GLU A 337 -23.85 -6.37 -30.56
C GLU A 337 -22.36 -6.56 -30.88
N VAL A 338 -21.67 -5.48 -31.28
CA VAL A 338 -20.23 -5.49 -31.60
C VAL A 338 -19.41 -5.90 -30.38
N GLU A 339 -19.70 -5.35 -29.20
CA GLU A 339 -19.01 -5.68 -27.94
C GLU A 339 -19.15 -7.18 -27.63
N ARG A 340 -20.37 -7.73 -27.74
CA ARG A 340 -20.62 -9.16 -27.50
C ARG A 340 -19.86 -10.07 -28.47
N ARG A 341 -19.67 -9.65 -29.73
CA ARG A 341 -18.86 -10.39 -30.70
C ARG A 341 -17.38 -10.35 -30.36
N VAL A 342 -16.86 -9.19 -29.97
CA VAL A 342 -15.46 -9.03 -29.52
C VAL A 342 -15.18 -9.92 -28.31
N VAL A 343 -16.08 -9.94 -27.30
CA VAL A 343 -15.96 -10.88 -26.17
C VAL A 343 -15.92 -12.32 -26.65
N SER A 344 -16.85 -12.71 -27.53
CA SER A 344 -16.93 -14.08 -28.06
C SER A 344 -15.69 -14.47 -28.86
N GLN A 345 -15.11 -13.51 -29.60
CA GLN A 345 -13.87 -13.68 -30.35
C GLN A 345 -12.68 -13.89 -29.41
N LEU A 346 -12.55 -13.08 -28.35
CA LEU A 346 -11.50 -13.25 -27.33
C LEU A 346 -11.62 -14.62 -26.64
N LEU A 347 -12.82 -15.05 -26.27
CA LEU A 347 -13.06 -16.39 -25.71
C LEU A 347 -12.60 -17.49 -26.66
N THR A 348 -12.89 -17.36 -27.95
CA THR A 348 -12.51 -18.32 -28.98
C THR A 348 -11.00 -18.36 -29.19
N LEU A 349 -10.31 -17.20 -29.15
CA LEU A 349 -8.85 -17.14 -29.24
C LEU A 349 -8.18 -17.78 -28.03
N MET A 350 -8.67 -17.51 -26.82
CA MET A 350 -8.15 -18.11 -25.58
C MET A 350 -8.29 -19.64 -25.56
N ASP A 351 -9.45 -20.15 -25.99
CA ASP A 351 -9.69 -21.59 -26.08
C ASP A 351 -8.87 -22.23 -27.22
N GLY A 352 -8.73 -21.50 -28.34
CA GLY A 352 -8.03 -21.91 -29.55
C GLY A 352 -6.50 -21.97 -29.43
N MET A 353 -5.92 -21.39 -28.37
CA MET A 353 -4.48 -21.48 -28.12
C MET A 353 -4.04 -22.95 -27.97
N LYS A 354 -3.10 -23.37 -28.82
CA LYS A 354 -2.51 -24.71 -28.73
C LYS A 354 -1.66 -24.78 -27.48
N SER A 355 -1.70 -25.88 -26.73
CA SER A 355 -0.81 -26.07 -25.56
C SER A 355 0.69 -26.09 -25.89
N ARG A 356 1.05 -26.08 -27.18
CA ARG A 356 2.43 -26.10 -27.68
C ARG A 356 2.98 -24.72 -28.05
N SER A 357 2.16 -23.67 -28.09
CA SER A 357 2.62 -22.35 -28.58
C SER A 357 3.48 -21.58 -27.58
N ASN A 358 3.70 -22.05 -26.34
CA ASN A 358 4.43 -21.35 -25.27
C ASN A 358 4.06 -19.85 -25.19
N VAL A 359 2.77 -19.55 -25.31
CA VAL A 359 2.20 -18.21 -25.16
C VAL A 359 1.42 -18.17 -23.85
N VAL A 360 1.63 -17.12 -23.06
CA VAL A 360 0.86 -16.83 -21.85
C VAL A 360 0.09 -15.53 -22.05
N VAL A 361 -1.18 -15.51 -21.65
CA VAL A 361 -2.00 -14.29 -21.72
C VAL A 361 -2.11 -13.68 -20.32
N MET A 362 -1.66 -12.45 -20.16
CA MET A 362 -1.82 -11.67 -18.94
C MET A 362 -2.88 -10.59 -19.20
N ALA A 363 -3.75 -10.32 -18.23
CA ALA A 363 -4.73 -9.24 -18.34
C ALA A 363 -4.76 -8.41 -17.06
N ALA A 364 -5.04 -7.11 -17.18
CA ALA A 364 -5.21 -6.21 -16.05
C ALA A 364 -6.62 -5.61 -16.04
N THR A 365 -7.21 -5.47 -14.86
CA THR A 365 -8.46 -4.74 -14.64
C THR A 365 -8.46 -3.98 -13.32
N ASN A 366 -9.24 -2.90 -13.26
CA ASN A 366 -9.53 -2.23 -12.01
C ASN A 366 -10.80 -2.77 -11.34
N ARG A 367 -11.65 -3.49 -12.09
CA ARG A 367 -12.98 -3.91 -11.67
C ARG A 367 -13.20 -5.40 -12.00
N PRO A 368 -12.75 -6.34 -11.16
CA PRO A 368 -12.91 -7.77 -11.44
C PRO A 368 -14.38 -8.19 -11.58
N ASN A 369 -15.30 -7.44 -10.97
CA ASN A 369 -16.74 -7.66 -11.03
C ASN A 369 -17.40 -7.17 -12.33
N SER A 370 -16.73 -6.35 -13.16
CA SER A 370 -17.28 -5.88 -14.44
C SER A 370 -17.00 -6.84 -15.60
N ILE A 371 -16.01 -7.74 -15.47
CA ILE A 371 -15.60 -8.68 -16.51
C ILE A 371 -16.64 -9.80 -16.71
N ASP A 372 -16.80 -10.28 -17.95
CA ASP A 372 -17.59 -11.48 -18.27
C ASP A 372 -17.10 -12.70 -17.46
N PRO A 373 -17.94 -13.32 -16.61
CA PRO A 373 -17.57 -14.51 -15.83
C PRO A 373 -17.07 -15.69 -16.66
N ALA A 374 -17.38 -15.74 -17.96
CA ALA A 374 -16.87 -16.75 -18.87
C ALA A 374 -15.35 -16.68 -19.04
N LEU A 375 -14.73 -15.50 -18.90
CA LEU A 375 -13.28 -15.31 -19.00
C LEU A 375 -12.53 -15.89 -17.80
N ARG A 376 -13.16 -15.90 -16.61
CA ARG A 376 -12.62 -16.41 -15.33
C ARG A 376 -12.73 -17.92 -15.18
N ARG A 377 -13.16 -18.64 -16.22
CA ARG A 377 -13.33 -20.10 -16.19
C ARG A 377 -12.00 -20.81 -16.43
N PHE A 378 -11.87 -21.99 -15.84
CA PHE A 378 -10.69 -22.85 -16.00
C PHE A 378 -10.35 -23.07 -17.48
N GLY A 379 -9.08 -22.90 -17.84
CA GLY A 379 -8.58 -22.97 -19.22
C GLY A 379 -8.46 -21.62 -19.95
N ARG A 380 -8.95 -20.53 -19.34
CA ARG A 380 -8.80 -19.14 -19.81
C ARG A 380 -8.00 -18.34 -18.79
N PHE A 381 -8.60 -17.38 -18.08
CA PHE A 381 -8.01 -16.79 -16.88
C PHE A 381 -8.33 -17.67 -15.68
N ASP A 382 -7.56 -18.74 -15.54
CA ASP A 382 -7.66 -19.71 -14.45
C ASP A 382 -6.91 -19.28 -13.19
N ARG A 383 -6.12 -18.21 -13.29
CA ARG A 383 -5.36 -17.62 -12.19
C ARG A 383 -5.71 -16.15 -12.04
N GLU A 384 -5.96 -15.75 -10.80
CA GLU A 384 -6.27 -14.37 -10.43
C GLU A 384 -5.27 -13.90 -9.38
N VAL A 385 -4.71 -12.71 -9.57
CA VAL A 385 -3.71 -12.11 -8.68
C VAL A 385 -4.22 -10.74 -8.25
N ASP A 386 -4.39 -10.56 -6.94
CA ASP A 386 -4.80 -9.31 -6.31
C ASP A 386 -3.57 -8.42 -6.06
N ILE A 387 -3.46 -7.34 -6.83
CA ILE A 387 -2.44 -6.30 -6.70
C ILE A 387 -3.07 -5.11 -5.98
N GLY A 388 -3.14 -5.26 -4.65
CA GLY A 388 -3.69 -4.27 -3.74
C GLY A 388 -2.79 -3.06 -3.50
N ILE A 389 -3.21 -2.23 -2.54
CA ILE A 389 -2.46 -1.05 -2.11
C ILE A 389 -1.23 -1.51 -1.29
N PRO A 390 -0.04 -0.91 -1.49
CA PRO A 390 1.16 -1.27 -0.74
C PRO A 390 1.05 -0.96 0.76
N ASP A 391 1.65 -1.82 1.57
CA ASP A 391 1.86 -1.63 3.01
C ASP A 391 2.98 -0.59 3.28
N PRO A 392 3.19 -0.12 4.53
CA PRO A 392 4.24 0.87 4.82
C PRO A 392 5.63 0.44 4.32
N THR A 393 6.00 -0.84 4.51
CA THR A 393 7.24 -1.41 3.97
C THR A 393 7.28 -1.36 2.45
N GLY A 394 6.18 -1.70 1.78
CA GLY A 394 6.08 -1.62 0.33
C GLY A 394 6.11 -0.19 -0.20
N ARG A 395 5.54 0.78 0.52
CA ARG A 395 5.65 2.20 0.18
C ARG A 395 7.07 2.72 0.33
N LEU A 396 7.79 2.28 1.37
CA LEU A 396 9.22 2.57 1.52
C LEU A 396 10.02 2.02 0.33
N GLU A 397 9.77 0.78 -0.09
CA GLU A 397 10.42 0.21 -1.29
C GLU A 397 10.13 1.04 -2.55
N ILE A 398 8.88 1.47 -2.75
CA ILE A 398 8.49 2.30 -3.90
C ILE A 398 9.17 3.69 -3.83
N LEU A 399 9.22 4.31 -2.65
CA LEU A 399 9.93 5.57 -2.42
C LEU A 399 11.42 5.41 -2.75
N GLN A 400 12.05 4.34 -2.29
CA GLN A 400 13.46 4.05 -2.58
C GLN A 400 13.71 3.89 -4.09
N ILE A 401 12.78 3.25 -4.83
CA ILE A 401 12.89 3.11 -6.29
C ILE A 401 12.79 4.46 -6.99
N HIS A 402 11.79 5.29 -6.65
CA HIS A 402 11.60 6.58 -7.32
C HIS A 402 12.64 7.64 -6.93
N THR A 403 13.21 7.54 -5.73
CA THR A 403 14.30 8.42 -5.26
C THR A 403 15.69 7.91 -5.63
N LYS A 404 15.81 6.71 -6.20
CA LYS A 404 17.08 6.06 -6.58
C LYS A 404 17.98 6.90 -7.51
N ASN A 405 17.36 7.72 -8.36
CA ASN A 405 18.06 8.63 -9.27
C ASN A 405 18.24 10.03 -8.68
N MET A 406 17.49 10.39 -7.63
CA MET A 406 17.46 11.71 -7.03
C MET A 406 18.55 11.86 -5.98
N LYS A 407 19.16 13.04 -5.89
CA LYS A 407 20.04 13.36 -4.76
C LYS A 407 19.17 13.80 -3.59
N LEU A 408 19.16 13.01 -2.52
CA LEU A 408 18.42 13.33 -1.30
C LEU A 408 19.34 14.10 -0.33
N GLY A 409 18.76 15.04 0.42
CA GLY A 409 19.43 15.67 1.56
C GLY A 409 19.55 14.71 2.74
N ASP A 410 20.51 14.96 3.63
CA ASP A 410 20.75 14.14 4.83
C ASP A 410 19.57 14.18 5.82
N ASP A 411 18.68 15.16 5.67
CA ASP A 411 17.46 15.38 6.47
C ASP A 411 16.27 14.53 6.01
N VAL A 412 16.35 13.88 4.84
CA VAL A 412 15.23 13.13 4.26
C VAL A 412 15.06 11.77 4.92
N ASP A 413 13.93 11.58 5.60
CA ASP A 413 13.51 10.30 6.14
C ASP A 413 12.40 9.67 5.30
N LEU A 414 12.78 8.72 4.43
CA LEU A 414 11.83 7.97 3.60
C LEU A 414 10.90 7.05 4.41
N GLU A 415 11.34 6.56 5.57
CA GLU A 415 10.53 5.70 6.43
C GLU A 415 9.40 6.50 7.07
N GLN A 416 9.69 7.74 7.50
CA GLN A 416 8.67 8.67 7.95
C GLN A 416 7.63 8.94 6.84
N ILE A 417 8.06 9.26 5.62
CA ILE A 417 7.14 9.51 4.49
C ILE A 417 6.30 8.27 4.18
N ALA A 418 6.90 7.08 4.20
CA ALA A 418 6.17 5.82 3.99
C ALA A 418 5.09 5.61 5.06
N SER A 419 5.38 5.96 6.31
CA SER A 419 4.42 5.89 7.41
C SER A 419 3.26 6.88 7.22
N GLU A 420 3.51 8.10 6.76
CA GLU A 420 2.48 9.14 6.62
C GLU A 420 1.58 8.94 5.37
N THR A 421 2.10 8.31 4.31
CA THR A 421 1.43 8.09 3.01
C THR A 421 0.41 6.96 2.99
N HIS A 422 -0.51 6.92 3.94
CA HIS A 422 -1.57 5.90 4.02
C HIS A 422 -2.45 5.90 2.77
N GLY A 423 -2.70 4.72 2.20
CA GLY A 423 -3.57 4.57 1.03
C GLY A 423 -2.98 5.02 -0.31
N TYR A 424 -1.73 5.51 -0.32
CA TYR A 424 -1.03 5.87 -1.56
C TYR A 424 -0.72 4.61 -2.38
N VAL A 425 -0.98 4.68 -3.68
CA VAL A 425 -0.54 3.65 -4.63
C VAL A 425 0.81 4.01 -5.26
N GLY A 426 1.41 3.08 -6.00
CA GLY A 426 2.71 3.30 -6.64
C GLY A 426 2.77 4.57 -7.50
N SER A 427 1.72 4.85 -8.27
CA SER A 427 1.64 6.09 -9.05
C SER A 427 1.54 7.36 -8.21
N ASP A 428 0.89 7.29 -7.03
CA ASP A 428 0.78 8.45 -6.14
C ASP A 428 2.14 8.77 -5.51
N ILE A 429 2.90 7.75 -5.13
CA ILE A 429 4.26 7.90 -4.60
C ILE A 429 5.21 8.42 -5.68
N ALA A 430 5.09 7.92 -6.90
CA ALA A 430 5.84 8.45 -8.05
C ALA A 430 5.54 9.94 -8.27
N SER A 431 4.25 10.33 -8.21
CA SER A 431 3.85 11.73 -8.29
C SER A 431 4.35 12.56 -7.12
N LEU A 432 4.35 12.01 -5.90
CA LEU A 432 4.87 12.66 -4.69
C LEU A 432 6.36 12.99 -4.84
N CYS A 433 7.16 12.02 -5.29
CA CYS A 433 8.60 12.23 -5.52
C CYS A 433 8.84 13.24 -6.64
N SER A 434 8.03 13.20 -7.70
CA SER A 434 8.12 14.15 -8.82
C SER A 434 7.76 15.57 -8.38
N GLU A 435 6.73 15.76 -7.57
CA GLU A 435 6.37 17.07 -7.01
C GLU A 435 7.44 17.60 -6.04
N ALA A 436 8.02 16.73 -5.21
CA ALA A 436 9.13 17.12 -4.33
C ALA A 436 10.36 17.57 -5.14
N ALA A 437 10.69 16.86 -6.23
CA ALA A 437 11.76 17.26 -7.16
C ALA A 437 11.44 18.60 -7.83
N MET A 438 10.21 18.77 -8.34
CA MET A 438 9.76 19.99 -8.99
C MET A 438 9.73 21.19 -8.04
N GLN A 439 9.44 20.96 -6.75
CA GLN A 439 9.51 22.01 -5.73
C GLN A 439 10.95 22.46 -5.52
N GLN A 440 11.90 21.52 -5.45
CA GLN A 440 13.32 21.87 -5.33
C GLN A 440 13.85 22.61 -6.57
N ILE A 441 13.39 22.21 -7.76
CA ILE A 441 13.70 22.93 -9.00
C ILE A 441 13.14 24.35 -8.94
N ARG A 442 11.88 24.54 -8.51
CA ARG A 442 11.25 25.85 -8.37
C ARG A 442 11.99 26.77 -7.40
N GLU A 443 12.44 26.26 -6.27
CA GLU A 443 13.22 27.03 -5.28
C GLU A 443 14.59 27.46 -5.79
N LYS A 444 15.17 26.69 -6.73
CA LYS A 444 16.48 26.96 -7.34
C LYS A 444 16.38 27.41 -8.80
N MET A 445 15.21 27.83 -9.27
CA MET A 445 15.00 28.28 -10.65
C MET A 445 15.86 29.49 -11.00
N ASP A 446 16.15 30.36 -10.04
CA ASP A 446 17.00 31.55 -10.24
C ASP A 446 18.47 31.20 -10.59
N LEU A 447 18.89 29.95 -10.35
CA LEU A 447 20.22 29.45 -10.68
C LEU A 447 20.29 28.73 -12.04
N ILE A 448 19.13 28.46 -12.67
CA ILE A 448 19.03 27.71 -13.91
C ILE A 448 18.73 28.69 -15.04
N ASP A 449 19.65 28.79 -16.00
CA ASP A 449 19.39 29.55 -17.22
C ASP A 449 18.46 28.74 -18.13
N LEU A 450 17.22 29.22 -18.30
CA LEU A 450 16.21 28.57 -19.13
C LEU A 450 16.43 28.78 -20.63
N ASP A 451 17.34 29.68 -21.02
CA ASP A 451 17.63 29.99 -22.43
C ASP A 451 18.61 28.99 -23.06
N GLU A 452 19.26 28.12 -22.28
CA GLU A 452 20.11 27.04 -22.77
C GLU A 452 19.36 25.69 -22.86
N ASP A 453 19.45 25.01 -24.02
CA ASP A 453 18.88 23.67 -24.24
C ASP A 453 19.65 22.55 -23.50
N THR A 454 20.71 22.87 -22.76
CA THR A 454 21.58 21.93 -22.06
C THR A 454 21.81 22.35 -20.63
N ILE A 455 21.76 21.41 -19.70
CA ILE A 455 21.99 21.68 -18.27
C ILE A 455 23.34 21.11 -17.87
N ASP A 456 24.14 21.92 -17.18
CA ASP A 456 25.43 21.50 -16.63
C ASP A 456 25.22 20.43 -15.54
N ALA A 457 25.97 19.34 -15.66
CA ALA A 457 25.96 18.24 -14.69
C ALA A 457 26.31 18.69 -13.26
N GLU A 458 27.15 19.72 -13.09
CA GLU A 458 27.49 20.27 -11.76
C GLU A 458 26.30 20.97 -11.09
N VAL A 459 25.52 21.72 -11.87
CA VAL A 459 24.30 22.37 -11.37
C VAL A 459 23.30 21.31 -10.93
N LEU A 460 23.11 20.25 -11.73
CA LEU A 460 22.24 19.13 -11.39
C LEU A 460 22.68 18.40 -10.10
N ASP A 461 23.99 18.23 -9.87
CA ASP A 461 24.50 17.63 -8.64
C ASP A 461 24.27 18.52 -7.40
N SER A 462 24.13 19.84 -7.57
CA SER A 462 23.80 20.76 -6.47
C SER A 462 22.31 20.77 -6.08
N LEU A 463 21.43 20.16 -6.90
CA LEU A 463 19.98 20.07 -6.68
C LEU A 463 19.60 18.92 -5.73
N GLY A 464 20.08 18.96 -4.48
CA GLY A 464 19.64 18.00 -3.45
C GLY A 464 18.21 18.28 -2.98
N VAL A 465 17.32 17.29 -3.01
CA VAL A 465 15.92 17.41 -2.55
C VAL A 465 15.85 17.22 -1.03
N THR A 466 15.21 18.15 -0.33
CA THR A 466 15.12 18.20 1.14
C THR A 466 13.81 17.62 1.67
N MET A 467 13.74 17.37 2.99
CA MET A 467 12.53 16.87 3.63
C MET A 467 11.38 17.89 3.55
N ASP A 468 11.67 19.18 3.54
CA ASP A 468 10.64 20.23 3.43
C ASP A 468 9.99 20.23 2.04
N ASN A 469 10.73 19.88 0.96
CA ASN A 469 10.13 19.69 -0.35
C ASN A 469 9.14 18.49 -0.35
N PHE A 470 9.45 17.41 0.37
CA PHE A 470 8.53 16.28 0.54
C PHE A 470 7.30 16.65 1.39
N ARG A 471 7.46 17.45 2.45
CA ARG A 471 6.33 17.95 3.24
C ARG A 471 5.41 18.84 2.42
N PHE A 472 5.97 19.70 1.57
CA PHE A 472 5.19 20.49 0.62
C PHE A 472 4.42 19.58 -0.32
N ALA A 473 5.08 18.57 -0.91
CA ALA A 473 4.46 17.63 -1.82
C ALA A 473 3.31 16.85 -1.16
N LEU A 474 3.47 16.40 0.10
CA LEU A 474 2.42 15.73 0.89
C LEU A 474 1.19 16.63 1.11
N GLY A 475 1.37 17.94 1.22
CA GLY A 475 0.28 18.91 1.36
C GLY A 475 -0.54 19.09 0.08
N VAL A 476 0.04 18.80 -1.09
CA VAL A 476 -0.58 18.97 -2.41
C VAL A 476 -1.11 17.64 -2.97
N SER A 477 -0.43 16.53 -2.68
CA SER A 477 -0.77 15.22 -3.24
C SER A 477 -1.99 14.61 -2.57
N ASN A 478 -2.97 14.21 -3.37
CA ASN A 478 -4.16 13.48 -2.91
C ASN A 478 -4.15 12.05 -3.45
N PRO A 479 -4.30 11.01 -2.60
CA PRO A 479 -4.21 9.61 -3.01
C PRO A 479 -5.29 9.24 -4.03
N SER A 480 -4.89 8.58 -5.13
CA SER A 480 -5.76 8.24 -6.25
C SER A 480 -6.67 7.06 -5.93
N ALA A 481 -6.22 6.09 -5.14
CA ALA A 481 -7.04 4.94 -4.73
C ALA A 481 -8.29 5.33 -3.93
N LEU A 482 -8.24 6.49 -3.26
CA LEU A 482 -9.29 6.99 -2.38
C LEU A 482 -10.26 7.96 -3.09
N ARG A 483 -9.96 8.36 -4.34
CA ARG A 483 -10.70 9.40 -5.08
C ARG A 483 -12.04 8.93 -5.66
N GLU A 484 -12.25 7.62 -5.82
CA GLU A 484 -13.46 7.06 -6.45
C GLU A 484 -14.61 6.71 -5.48
N VAL A 485 -14.41 6.72 -4.16
CA VAL A 485 -15.50 6.59 -3.17
C VAL A 485 -15.50 7.84 -2.34
N ALA A 486 -16.70 8.30 -2.00
CA ALA A 486 -16.89 9.36 -1.03
C ALA A 486 -15.95 9.14 0.18
N VAL A 487 -14.90 9.97 0.21
CA VAL A 487 -14.19 10.42 1.39
C VAL A 487 -13.61 9.25 2.23
N VAL A 488 -12.62 8.55 1.66
CA VAL A 488 -11.63 7.86 2.52
C VAL A 488 -10.67 8.93 3.02
N GLU A 489 -10.89 9.38 4.24
CA GLU A 489 -10.02 10.35 4.92
C GLU A 489 -9.02 9.59 5.80
N VAL A 490 -7.82 10.13 5.95
CA VAL A 490 -7.02 9.86 7.14
C VAL A 490 -7.51 10.83 8.20
N PRO A 491 -8.20 10.38 9.25
CA PRO A 491 -8.75 11.27 10.25
C PRO A 491 -7.60 11.92 11.03
N ASN A 492 -7.63 13.25 11.17
CA ASN A 492 -6.63 14.02 11.91
C ASN A 492 -7.00 14.25 13.37
N VAL A 493 -8.13 13.70 13.83
CA VAL A 493 -8.66 13.89 15.18
C VAL A 493 -7.98 12.89 16.12
N ARG A 494 -7.42 13.36 17.23
CA ARG A 494 -6.84 12.50 18.29
C ARG A 494 -7.80 12.39 19.47
N TRP A 495 -7.53 11.47 20.39
CA TRP A 495 -8.27 11.36 21.65
C TRP A 495 -8.24 12.65 22.50
N ASP A 496 -7.17 13.44 22.37
CA ASP A 496 -6.99 14.73 23.03
C ASP A 496 -7.95 15.81 22.51
N ASP A 497 -8.43 15.68 21.27
CA ASP A 497 -9.37 16.62 20.67
C ASP A 497 -10.82 16.35 21.13
N ILE A 498 -11.05 15.25 21.87
CA ILE A 498 -12.36 14.86 22.39
C ILE A 498 -12.38 14.99 23.92
N GLY A 499 -13.08 16.00 24.41
CA GLY A 499 -13.24 16.24 25.85
C GLY A 499 -14.21 15.26 26.53
N GLY A 500 -13.72 14.51 27.52
CA GLY A 500 -14.52 13.60 28.34
C GLY A 500 -14.82 12.25 27.66
N LEU A 501 -15.93 11.60 28.05
CA LEU A 501 -16.37 10.30 27.53
C LEU A 501 -15.35 9.15 27.75
N GLU A 502 -14.59 9.19 28.85
CA GLU A 502 -13.49 8.24 29.11
C GLU A 502 -13.93 6.77 29.14
N GLU A 503 -15.15 6.46 29.60
CA GLU A 503 -15.69 5.10 29.56
C GLU A 503 -15.92 4.62 28.12
N VAL A 504 -16.47 5.49 27.27
CA VAL A 504 -16.72 5.19 25.85
C VAL A 504 -15.39 5.05 25.08
N LYS A 505 -14.40 5.89 25.38
CA LYS A 505 -13.06 5.77 24.79
C LYS A 505 -12.44 4.41 25.12
N ARG A 506 -12.52 3.99 26.39
CA ARG A 506 -12.00 2.68 26.82
C ARG A 506 -12.70 1.52 26.13
N GLU A 507 -14.02 1.54 26.05
CA GLU A 507 -14.81 0.51 25.35
C GLU A 507 -14.42 0.42 23.86
N LEU A 508 -14.13 1.57 23.22
CA LEU A 508 -13.67 1.60 21.84
C LEU A 508 -12.26 1.04 21.64
N ILE A 509 -11.33 1.36 22.54
CA ILE A 509 -9.98 0.78 22.55
C ILE A 509 -10.08 -0.76 22.68
N GLU A 510 -10.92 -1.26 23.58
CA GLU A 510 -11.11 -2.69 23.78
C GLU A 510 -11.75 -3.38 22.56
N SER A 511 -12.71 -2.72 21.92
CA SER A 511 -13.48 -3.28 20.80
C SER A 511 -12.79 -3.21 19.43
N VAL A 512 -11.97 -2.18 19.17
CA VAL A 512 -11.33 -1.94 17.86
C VAL A 512 -9.82 -2.08 17.91
N GLN A 513 -9.16 -1.44 18.88
CA GLN A 513 -7.69 -1.41 18.93
C GLN A 513 -7.09 -2.75 19.36
N TYR A 514 -7.65 -3.41 20.40
CA TYR A 514 -7.11 -4.68 20.87
C TYR A 514 -7.13 -5.81 19.82
N PRO A 515 -8.19 -5.98 19.01
CA PRO A 515 -8.18 -6.94 17.91
C PRO A 515 -7.12 -6.68 16.83
N VAL A 516 -6.75 -5.42 16.62
CA VAL A 516 -5.76 -5.00 15.62
C VAL A 516 -4.33 -5.19 16.14
N ASP A 517 -4.06 -4.70 17.36
CA ASP A 517 -2.72 -4.72 17.95
C ASP A 517 -2.33 -6.09 18.53
N HIS A 518 -3.32 -6.90 18.93
CA HIS A 518 -3.11 -8.18 19.62
C HIS A 518 -3.94 -9.36 19.10
N PRO A 519 -3.90 -9.67 17.78
CA PRO A 519 -4.69 -10.76 17.19
C PRO A 519 -4.36 -12.13 17.80
N GLU A 520 -3.13 -12.35 18.25
CA GLU A 520 -2.67 -13.59 18.88
C GLU A 520 -3.43 -13.92 20.17
N LYS A 521 -3.84 -12.89 20.94
CA LYS A 521 -4.60 -13.08 22.17
C LYS A 521 -6.01 -13.59 21.87
N PHE A 522 -6.67 -13.03 20.85
CA PHE A 522 -8.00 -13.47 20.41
C PHE A 522 -7.97 -14.90 19.87
N LEU A 523 -6.97 -15.23 19.05
CA LEU A 523 -6.75 -16.59 18.54
C LEU A 523 -6.51 -17.60 19.67
N LYS A 524 -5.73 -17.24 20.70
CA LYS A 524 -5.46 -18.10 21.86
C LYS A 524 -6.75 -18.48 22.60
N PHE A 525 -7.70 -17.56 22.73
CA PHE A 525 -8.97 -17.79 23.40
C PHE A 525 -10.09 -18.26 22.46
N GLY A 526 -9.80 -18.42 21.16
CA GLY A 526 -10.78 -18.85 20.16
C GLY A 526 -11.94 -17.86 19.97
N LEU A 527 -11.78 -16.62 20.42
CA LEU A 527 -12.80 -15.58 20.30
C LEU A 527 -12.62 -14.86 18.96
N SER A 528 -13.71 -14.74 18.21
CA SER A 528 -13.75 -13.83 17.07
C SER A 528 -14.04 -12.41 17.59
N PRO A 529 -13.27 -11.39 17.18
CA PRO A 529 -13.52 -10.02 17.60
C PRO A 529 -14.88 -9.53 17.08
N SER A 530 -15.52 -8.64 17.85
CA SER A 530 -16.73 -7.94 17.45
C SER A 530 -16.46 -7.12 16.19
N ARG A 531 -17.36 -7.23 15.19
CA ARG A 531 -17.14 -6.64 13.86
C ARG A 531 -17.68 -5.23 13.74
N GLY A 532 -18.62 -4.85 14.61
CA GLY A 532 -19.23 -3.57 14.50
C GLY A 532 -19.79 -2.99 15.78
N VAL A 533 -19.70 -1.67 15.83
CA VAL A 533 -20.10 -0.85 16.95
C VAL A 533 -21.23 0.06 16.48
N LEU A 534 -22.33 0.16 17.24
CA LEU A 534 -23.37 1.14 17.00
C LEU A 534 -23.31 2.23 18.07
N PHE A 535 -22.95 3.44 17.67
CA PHE A 535 -23.11 4.64 18.47
C PHE A 535 -24.56 5.12 18.43
N TYR A 536 -25.15 5.27 19.62
CA TYR A 536 -26.46 5.90 19.76
C TYR A 536 -26.46 6.93 20.88
N GLY A 537 -27.24 7.99 20.69
CA GLY A 537 -27.37 9.07 21.67
C GLY A 537 -27.85 10.36 21.02
N PRO A 538 -28.04 11.43 21.81
CA PRO A 538 -28.52 12.70 21.29
C PRO A 538 -27.59 13.29 20.21
N PRO A 539 -28.11 14.15 19.32
CA PRO A 539 -27.30 14.82 18.31
C PRO A 539 -26.26 15.73 18.95
N GLY A 540 -25.12 15.93 18.28
CA GLY A 540 -24.09 16.87 18.74
C GLY A 540 -23.24 16.41 19.92
N THR A 541 -23.24 15.11 20.28
CA THR A 541 -22.40 14.55 21.36
C THR A 541 -21.02 14.05 20.91
N GLY A 542 -20.67 14.18 19.63
CA GLY A 542 -19.35 13.80 19.12
C GLY A 542 -19.22 12.37 18.60
N LYS A 543 -20.32 11.67 18.25
CA LYS A 543 -20.29 10.32 17.65
C LYS A 543 -19.37 10.22 16.42
N THR A 544 -19.48 11.18 15.50
CA THR A 544 -18.61 11.27 14.32
C THR A 544 -17.15 11.55 14.67
N LEU A 545 -16.90 12.37 15.70
CA LEU A 545 -15.53 12.66 16.16
C LEU A 545 -14.90 11.44 16.82
N LEU A 546 -15.65 10.67 17.62
CA LEU A 546 -15.19 9.42 18.22
C LEU A 546 -14.78 8.40 17.14
N ALA A 547 -15.59 8.23 16.09
CA ALA A 547 -15.25 7.33 15.00
C ALA A 547 -13.96 7.75 14.29
N LYS A 548 -13.76 9.06 14.06
CA LYS A 548 -12.53 9.60 13.48
C LYS A 548 -11.32 9.38 14.40
N ALA A 549 -11.46 9.61 15.72
CA ALA A 549 -10.38 9.41 16.67
C ALA A 549 -9.93 7.96 16.79
N VAL A 550 -10.88 7.00 16.84
CA VAL A 550 -10.55 5.56 16.85
C VAL A 550 -9.78 5.15 15.61
N ALA A 551 -10.21 5.61 14.44
CA ALA A 551 -9.54 5.29 13.19
C ALA A 551 -8.13 5.88 13.12
N ASN A 552 -7.92 7.10 13.65
CA ASN A 552 -6.59 7.71 13.72
C ASN A 552 -5.66 6.95 14.68
N GLU A 553 -6.15 6.58 15.86
CA GLU A 553 -5.35 5.85 16.85
C GLU A 553 -4.92 4.46 16.35
N CYS A 554 -5.82 3.79 15.60
CA CYS A 554 -5.51 2.50 14.98
C CYS A 554 -4.69 2.63 13.68
N SER A 555 -4.30 3.85 13.28
CA SER A 555 -3.66 4.15 11.99
C SER A 555 -4.39 3.49 10.80
N ALA A 556 -5.73 3.50 10.86
CA ALA A 556 -6.62 2.84 9.92
C ALA A 556 -7.26 3.84 8.96
N ASN A 557 -7.51 3.41 7.72
CA ASN A 557 -8.23 4.21 6.74
C ASN A 557 -9.67 4.45 7.23
N PHE A 558 -10.21 5.66 7.05
CA PHE A 558 -11.57 6.00 7.51
C PHE A 558 -12.49 6.30 6.34
N ILE A 559 -13.49 5.44 6.12
CA ILE A 559 -14.51 5.64 5.08
C ILE A 559 -15.76 6.15 5.75
N SER A 560 -16.11 7.42 5.51
CA SER A 560 -17.34 8.02 6.05
C SER A 560 -18.44 8.02 5.01
N ILE A 561 -19.56 7.36 5.30
CA ILE A 561 -20.73 7.33 4.45
C ILE A 561 -21.91 7.92 5.21
N LYS A 562 -22.50 8.98 4.67
CA LYS A 562 -23.69 9.57 5.27
C LYS A 562 -24.94 8.89 4.70
N GLY A 563 -25.95 8.66 5.52
CA GLY A 563 -27.18 8.00 5.07
C GLY A 563 -27.83 8.59 3.80
N PRO A 564 -27.90 9.93 3.61
CA PRO A 564 -28.38 10.53 2.35
C PRO A 564 -27.53 10.21 1.11
N GLU A 565 -26.23 9.94 1.26
CA GLU A 565 -25.34 9.57 0.15
C GLU A 565 -25.69 8.18 -0.39
N LEU A 566 -26.18 7.28 0.47
CA LEU A 566 -26.66 5.96 0.05
C LEU A 566 -27.99 6.01 -0.73
N LEU A 567 -28.77 7.08 -0.56
CA LEU A 567 -30.08 7.27 -1.21
C LEU A 567 -29.99 8.11 -2.50
N SER A 568 -29.06 9.06 -2.57
CA SER A 568 -28.98 10.06 -3.66
C SER A 568 -28.26 9.58 -4.92
N MET A 569 -27.53 8.46 -4.85
CA MET A 569 -26.73 7.94 -5.98
C MET A 569 -27.54 7.15 -7.04
N TRP A 570 -28.73 7.64 -7.40
CA TRP A 570 -29.64 7.15 -8.46
C TRP A 570 -30.45 5.87 -8.16
N PHE A 571 -31.72 5.91 -8.54
CA PHE A 571 -32.69 4.82 -8.46
C PHE A 571 -32.21 3.59 -9.26
N GLY A 572 -31.64 2.59 -8.58
CA GLY A 572 -31.33 1.27 -9.15
C GLY A 572 -29.88 0.79 -9.01
N GLU A 573 -28.92 1.69 -8.77
CA GLU A 573 -27.48 1.33 -8.64
C GLU A 573 -26.99 1.25 -7.18
N SER A 574 -27.82 1.64 -6.21
CA SER A 574 -27.46 1.74 -4.79
C SER A 574 -26.92 0.43 -4.19
N GLU A 575 -27.36 -0.74 -4.66
CA GLU A 575 -26.85 -2.03 -4.20
C GLU A 575 -25.43 -2.32 -4.68
N SER A 576 -25.11 -2.04 -5.96
CA SER A 576 -23.76 -2.24 -6.49
C SER A 576 -22.77 -1.35 -5.78
N ASN A 577 -23.15 -0.11 -5.50
CA ASN A 577 -22.29 0.86 -4.81
C ASN A 577 -21.95 0.41 -3.39
N ILE A 578 -22.89 -0.18 -2.65
CA ILE A 578 -22.61 -0.74 -1.32
C ILE A 578 -21.60 -1.88 -1.43
N ARG A 579 -21.71 -2.77 -2.44
CA ARG A 579 -20.69 -3.81 -2.66
C ARG A 579 -19.34 -3.20 -2.96
N ASP A 580 -19.30 -2.21 -3.86
CA ASP A 580 -18.07 -1.55 -4.28
C ASP A 580 -17.40 -0.81 -3.10
N ILE A 581 -18.18 -0.20 -2.21
CA ILE A 581 -17.70 0.42 -0.96
C ILE A 581 -17.05 -0.62 -0.05
N PHE A 582 -17.72 -1.75 0.18
CA PHE A 582 -17.20 -2.80 1.07
C PHE A 582 -16.03 -3.57 0.43
N ASP A 583 -16.02 -3.75 -0.90
CA ASP A 583 -14.90 -4.24 -1.69
C ASP A 583 -13.67 -3.32 -1.50
N LYS A 584 -13.88 -2.01 -1.58
CA LYS A 584 -12.81 -1.01 -1.39
C LYS A 584 -12.34 -0.93 0.05
N ALA A 585 -13.24 -0.99 1.04
CA ALA A 585 -12.87 -1.11 2.45
C ALA A 585 -12.00 -2.36 2.70
N ARG A 586 -12.32 -3.48 2.03
CA ARG A 586 -11.53 -4.72 2.06
C ARG A 586 -10.19 -4.63 1.36
N ALA A 587 -10.04 -3.74 0.37
CA ALA A 587 -8.78 -3.46 -0.31
C ALA A 587 -7.91 -2.47 0.47
N ALA A 588 -8.54 -1.56 1.23
CA ALA A 588 -7.90 -0.55 2.07
C ALA A 588 -7.72 -1.01 3.53
N ALA A 589 -7.78 -2.31 3.83
CA ALA A 589 -7.58 -2.81 5.18
C ALA A 589 -6.14 -2.54 5.69
N PRO A 590 -5.91 -2.10 6.93
CA PRO A 590 -6.89 -1.88 8.01
C PRO A 590 -7.78 -0.65 7.77
N CYS A 591 -9.11 -0.83 7.89
CA CYS A 591 -10.09 0.20 7.54
C CYS A 591 -11.27 0.22 8.51
N VAL A 592 -11.73 1.43 8.87
CA VAL A 592 -12.96 1.69 9.60
C VAL A 592 -14.00 2.25 8.63
N VAL A 593 -15.12 1.54 8.48
CA VAL A 593 -16.29 1.98 7.70
C VAL A 593 -17.28 2.62 8.65
N PHE A 594 -17.41 3.94 8.58
CA PHE A 594 -18.33 4.72 9.39
C PHE A 594 -19.62 5.04 8.63
N LEU A 595 -20.74 4.52 9.13
CA LEU A 595 -22.07 4.75 8.59
C LEU A 595 -22.79 5.77 9.48
N ASP A 596 -22.79 7.03 9.07
CA ASP A 596 -23.47 8.12 9.81
C ASP A 596 -24.94 8.24 9.40
N GLU A 597 -25.77 8.73 10.33
CA GLU A 597 -27.21 8.92 10.13
C GLU A 597 -27.94 7.65 9.62
N LEU A 598 -27.63 6.49 10.20
CA LEU A 598 -28.28 5.22 9.84
C LEU A 598 -29.81 5.26 9.95
N ASP A 599 -30.36 6.13 10.81
CA ASP A 599 -31.79 6.37 10.95
C ASP A 599 -32.46 6.96 9.69
N SER A 600 -31.69 7.53 8.77
CA SER A 600 -32.22 8.02 7.48
C SER A 600 -32.48 6.89 6.47
N ILE A 601 -31.71 5.79 6.52
CA ILE A 601 -31.77 4.68 5.56
C ILE A 601 -32.43 3.42 6.13
N ALA A 602 -32.23 3.14 7.42
CA ALA A 602 -32.55 1.86 8.04
C ALA A 602 -33.73 1.98 9.01
N LYS A 603 -34.81 2.61 8.54
CA LYS A 603 -36.06 2.70 9.31
C LYS A 603 -36.71 1.31 9.44
N SER A 604 -37.27 1.02 10.60
CA SER A 604 -37.99 -0.23 10.88
C SER A 604 -39.03 -0.52 9.80
N ARG A 605 -38.94 -1.72 9.22
CA ARG A 605 -39.82 -2.20 8.14
C ARG A 605 -41.29 -2.09 8.59
N GLY A 606 -42.12 -1.35 7.84
CA GLY A 606 -43.58 -1.33 8.03
C GLY A 606 -44.22 -0.05 8.58
N GLY A 607 -43.51 1.08 8.64
CA GLY A 607 -44.07 2.34 9.17
C GLY A 607 -44.91 3.19 8.20
N SER A 608 -44.97 2.87 6.90
CA SER A 608 -45.70 3.69 5.92
C SER A 608 -46.50 2.82 4.95
N ASN A 609 -47.82 3.05 4.91
CA ASN A 609 -48.82 2.34 4.11
C ASN A 609 -48.75 2.68 2.60
N GLY A 610 -47.55 2.80 2.02
CA GLY A 610 -47.37 3.17 0.61
C GLY A 610 -46.10 2.59 0.00
N ASP A 611 -46.23 2.11 -1.24
CA ASP A 611 -45.28 1.41 -2.12
C ASP A 611 -43.92 2.11 -2.39
N ALA A 612 -43.55 3.13 -1.61
CA ALA A 612 -42.32 3.92 -1.79
C ALA A 612 -41.09 3.38 -1.02
N GLY A 613 -41.24 2.33 -0.19
CA GLY A 613 -40.19 1.80 0.70
C GLY A 613 -39.22 0.78 0.09
N GLY A 614 -39.45 0.29 -1.14
CA GLY A 614 -38.67 -0.81 -1.70
C GLY A 614 -37.20 -0.51 -2.01
N ALA A 615 -36.80 0.76 -2.10
CA ALA A 615 -35.40 1.14 -2.34
C ALA A 615 -34.56 1.10 -1.06
N SER A 616 -35.07 1.65 0.05
CA SER A 616 -34.40 1.60 1.36
C SER A 616 -34.25 0.17 1.87
N ASP A 617 -35.28 -0.65 1.69
CA ASP A 617 -35.26 -2.05 2.14
C ASP A 617 -34.22 -2.89 1.40
N ARG A 618 -34.04 -2.63 0.10
CA ARG A 618 -32.99 -3.26 -0.73
C ARG A 618 -31.58 -2.85 -0.30
N VAL A 619 -31.39 -1.57 -0.03
CA VAL A 619 -30.13 -1.03 0.51
C VAL A 619 -29.79 -1.66 1.86
N VAL A 620 -30.75 -1.76 2.77
CA VAL A 620 -30.54 -2.42 4.07
C VAL A 620 -30.19 -3.90 3.90
N ASN A 621 -30.91 -4.64 3.05
CA ASN A 621 -30.59 -6.05 2.80
C ASN A 621 -29.18 -6.25 2.21
N GLN A 622 -28.76 -5.36 1.31
CA GLN A 622 -27.41 -5.42 0.74
C GLN A 622 -26.35 -5.10 1.80
N LEU A 623 -26.59 -4.10 2.66
CA LEU A 623 -25.70 -3.78 3.78
C LEU A 623 -25.56 -4.97 4.73
N LEU A 624 -26.66 -5.65 5.06
CA LEU A 624 -26.64 -6.88 5.87
C LEU A 624 -25.84 -7.99 5.20
N THR A 625 -25.99 -8.16 3.89
CA THR A 625 -25.26 -9.18 3.12
C THR A 625 -23.76 -8.90 3.12
N GLU A 626 -23.34 -7.64 2.98
CA GLU A 626 -21.92 -7.27 3.04
C GLU A 626 -21.33 -7.40 4.45
N MET A 627 -22.10 -7.05 5.49
CA MET A 627 -21.68 -7.24 6.88
C MET A 627 -21.53 -8.72 7.26
N ASP A 628 -22.48 -9.57 6.85
CA ASP A 628 -22.41 -11.02 7.08
C ASP A 628 -21.32 -11.69 6.21
N GLY A 629 -21.11 -11.16 4.99
CA GLY A 629 -20.09 -11.61 4.04
C GLY A 629 -18.66 -11.24 4.44
N MET A 630 -18.47 -10.43 5.47
CA MET A 630 -17.15 -10.10 6.00
C MET A 630 -16.50 -11.31 6.69
N THR A 631 -15.61 -12.00 5.97
CA THR A 631 -14.77 -13.06 6.55
C THR A 631 -13.87 -12.54 7.69
N SER A 632 -13.60 -13.37 8.70
CA SER A 632 -12.88 -13.02 9.94
C SER A 632 -11.40 -12.69 9.79
N LYS A 633 -10.87 -12.75 8.56
CA LYS A 633 -9.45 -12.56 8.29
C LYS A 633 -9.10 -11.16 7.78
N LYS A 634 -10.08 -10.33 7.40
CA LYS A 634 -9.83 -8.96 6.93
C LYS A 634 -10.12 -7.96 8.06
N ASN A 635 -9.14 -7.11 8.39
CA ASN A 635 -9.20 -6.07 9.42
C ASN A 635 -10.08 -4.88 8.98
N VAL A 636 -11.37 -5.14 8.75
CA VAL A 636 -12.35 -4.11 8.43
C VAL A 636 -13.38 -4.06 9.56
N PHE A 637 -13.55 -2.87 10.14
CA PHE A 637 -14.47 -2.61 11.26
C PHE A 637 -15.59 -1.70 10.80
N VAL A 638 -16.83 -2.01 11.20
CA VAL A 638 -18.01 -1.21 10.80
C VAL A 638 -18.54 -0.45 12.02
N ILE A 639 -18.54 0.87 11.96
CA ILE A 639 -19.10 1.73 13.02
C ILE A 639 -20.36 2.39 12.47
N GLY A 640 -21.51 2.11 13.06
CA GLY A 640 -22.76 2.82 12.76
C GLY A 640 -23.01 3.95 13.76
N ALA A 641 -23.59 5.07 13.32
CA ALA A 641 -24.10 6.10 14.21
C ALA A 641 -25.58 6.38 13.93
N THR A 642 -26.36 6.51 15.00
CA THR A 642 -27.77 6.89 14.93
C THR A 642 -28.13 7.89 16.03
N ASN A 643 -28.96 8.87 15.69
CA ASN A 643 -29.59 9.74 16.69
C ASN A 643 -30.93 9.16 17.18
N ARG A 644 -31.48 8.16 16.49
CA ARG A 644 -32.82 7.60 16.74
C ARG A 644 -32.77 6.07 16.76
N PRO A 645 -32.21 5.47 17.82
CA PRO A 645 -32.03 4.02 17.88
C PRO A 645 -33.35 3.24 17.83
N GLU A 646 -34.46 3.85 18.26
CA GLU A 646 -35.79 3.23 18.24
C GLU A 646 -36.37 3.05 16.84
N GLN A 647 -35.85 3.80 15.85
CA GLN A 647 -36.30 3.71 14.46
C GLN A 647 -35.48 2.70 13.66
N LEU A 648 -34.39 2.16 14.22
CA LEU A 648 -33.45 1.30 13.50
C LEU A 648 -34.01 -0.12 13.31
N ASP A 649 -33.72 -0.75 12.17
CA ASP A 649 -34.00 -2.18 11.96
C ASP A 649 -33.17 -3.05 12.93
N ASN A 650 -33.87 -3.78 13.81
CA ASN A 650 -33.26 -4.71 14.78
C ASN A 650 -32.38 -5.78 14.12
N ALA A 651 -32.52 -6.04 12.81
CA ALA A 651 -31.63 -6.92 12.07
C ALA A 651 -30.16 -6.44 12.09
N LEU A 652 -29.92 -5.12 12.13
CA LEU A 652 -28.56 -4.55 12.16
C LEU A 652 -27.85 -4.82 13.50
N CYS A 653 -28.60 -4.88 14.60
CA CYS A 653 -28.07 -5.07 15.96
C CYS A 653 -27.87 -6.54 16.36
N ARG A 654 -27.99 -7.49 15.42
CA ARG A 654 -27.81 -8.92 15.72
C ARG A 654 -26.32 -9.26 15.93
N PRO A 655 -26.01 -10.26 16.79
CA PRO A 655 -24.64 -10.76 16.97
C PRO A 655 -23.94 -11.04 15.64
N GLY A 656 -22.70 -10.57 15.48
CA GLY A 656 -21.93 -10.67 14.23
C GLY A 656 -22.07 -9.48 13.27
N ARG A 657 -22.94 -8.50 13.57
CA ARG A 657 -23.12 -7.25 12.79
C ARG A 657 -22.72 -6.04 13.63
N LEU A 658 -23.68 -5.19 14.04
CA LEU A 658 -23.46 -4.11 15.01
C LEU A 658 -23.84 -4.62 16.42
N ASP A 659 -23.04 -5.54 16.94
CA ASP A 659 -23.33 -6.23 18.20
C ASP A 659 -22.95 -5.43 19.45
N THR A 660 -21.99 -4.52 19.32
CA THR A 660 -21.53 -3.67 20.41
C THR A 660 -22.29 -2.34 20.39
N LEU A 661 -23.21 -2.16 21.35
CA LEU A 661 -24.09 -0.99 21.42
C LEU A 661 -23.54 0.03 22.42
N VAL A 662 -22.96 1.12 21.90
CA VAL A 662 -22.29 2.13 22.72
C VAL A 662 -23.16 3.39 22.84
N TYR A 663 -23.57 3.68 24.08
CA TYR A 663 -24.35 4.88 24.39
C TYR A 663 -23.44 6.09 24.57
N VAL A 664 -23.68 7.16 23.82
CA VAL A 664 -22.94 8.43 23.93
C VAL A 664 -23.84 9.48 24.61
N PRO A 665 -23.69 9.70 25.93
CA PRO A 665 -24.53 10.63 26.68
C PRO A 665 -24.20 12.10 26.42
N LEU A 666 -25.03 12.99 26.95
CA LEU A 666 -24.67 14.41 27.07
C LEU A 666 -23.49 14.59 28.05
N PRO A 667 -22.64 15.61 27.84
CA PRO A 667 -21.46 15.82 28.68
C PRO A 667 -21.82 16.26 30.10
N ASN A 668 -21.22 15.58 31.09
CA ASN A 668 -21.21 16.03 32.48
C ASN A 668 -20.36 17.30 32.65
N GLU A 669 -20.36 17.91 33.84
CA GLU A 669 -19.64 19.17 34.08
C GLU A 669 -18.13 19.09 33.76
N SER A 670 -17.49 17.98 34.16
CA SER A 670 -16.08 17.72 33.85
C SER A 670 -15.84 17.60 32.34
N SER A 671 -16.68 16.84 31.63
CA SER A 671 -16.64 16.70 30.18
C SER A 671 -16.87 18.04 29.47
N ARG A 672 -17.78 18.89 29.95
CA ARG A 672 -18.01 20.22 29.37
C ARG A 672 -16.77 21.11 29.48
N ALA A 673 -16.10 21.10 30.64
CA ALA A 673 -14.84 21.81 30.81
C ALA A 673 -13.75 21.25 29.87
N GLY A 674 -13.68 19.92 29.71
CA GLY A 674 -12.78 19.27 28.76
C GLY A 674 -13.06 19.65 27.30
N ILE A 675 -14.33 19.69 26.89
CA ILE A 675 -14.75 20.08 25.53
C ILE A 675 -14.36 21.53 25.24
N LEU A 676 -14.60 22.44 26.18
CA LEU A 676 -14.23 23.86 26.02
C LEU A 676 -12.71 24.01 25.86
N LYS A 677 -11.91 23.28 26.66
CA LYS A 677 -10.45 23.28 26.53
C LYS A 677 -9.99 22.73 25.17
N ALA A 678 -10.57 21.63 24.72
CA ALA A 678 -10.22 21.02 23.43
C ALA A 678 -10.54 21.97 22.26
N GLN A 679 -11.71 22.62 22.28
CA GLN A 679 -12.13 23.56 21.23
C GLN A 679 -11.31 24.85 21.19
N LEU A 680 -10.84 25.32 22.35
CA LEU A 680 -10.06 26.57 22.46
C LEU A 680 -8.54 26.33 22.42
N ARG A 681 -8.07 25.10 22.22
CA ARG A 681 -6.64 24.74 22.24
C ARG A 681 -5.80 25.56 21.26
N LYS A 682 -6.36 25.89 20.09
CA LYS A 682 -5.71 26.68 19.02
C LYS A 682 -6.06 28.17 19.07
N THR A 683 -6.81 28.61 20.08
CA THR A 683 -7.33 29.96 20.18
C THR A 683 -6.66 30.68 21.34
N PRO A 684 -6.16 31.91 21.17
CA PRO A 684 -5.63 32.70 22.28
C PRO A 684 -6.78 33.12 23.19
N VAL A 685 -6.79 32.61 24.42
CA VAL A 685 -7.82 32.91 25.44
C VAL A 685 -7.18 33.71 26.57
N ALA A 686 -7.86 34.77 27.00
CA ALA A 686 -7.37 35.61 28.08
C ALA A 686 -7.37 34.84 29.43
N PRO A 687 -6.38 35.07 30.31
CA PRO A 687 -6.23 34.33 31.56
C PRO A 687 -7.35 34.58 32.57
N ASP A 688 -8.17 35.61 32.36
CA ASP A 688 -9.35 35.95 33.18
C ASP A 688 -10.61 35.13 32.81
N VAL A 689 -10.56 34.32 31.75
CA VAL A 689 -11.67 33.47 31.31
C VAL A 689 -11.69 32.14 32.09
N ASP A 690 -12.67 31.99 32.97
CA ASP A 690 -12.89 30.75 33.71
C ASP A 690 -13.78 29.76 32.94
N LEU A 691 -13.14 28.76 32.32
CA LEU A 691 -13.83 27.68 31.60
C LEU A 691 -14.65 26.76 32.51
N ALA A 692 -14.26 26.60 33.78
CA ALA A 692 -15.02 25.79 34.73
C ALA A 692 -16.34 26.48 35.10
N TYR A 693 -16.32 27.81 35.25
CA TYR A 693 -17.54 28.58 35.44
C TYR A 693 -18.51 28.44 34.25
N ILE A 694 -18.01 28.54 33.01
CA ILE A 694 -18.83 28.34 31.80
C ILE A 694 -19.41 26.91 31.78
N ALA A 695 -18.61 25.90 32.15
CA ALA A 695 -19.07 24.52 32.25
C ALA A 695 -20.20 24.33 33.29
N SER A 696 -20.14 25.02 34.44
CA SER A 696 -21.18 24.96 35.47
C SER A 696 -22.52 25.55 34.99
N ARG A 697 -22.49 26.55 34.10
CA ARG A 697 -23.68 27.26 33.58
C ARG A 697 -24.31 26.63 32.35
N THR A 698 -23.63 25.68 31.71
CA THR A 698 -24.04 25.04 30.45
C THR A 698 -24.66 23.65 30.66
N HIS A 699 -25.42 23.47 31.74
CA HIS A 699 -26.10 22.19 31.99
C HIS A 699 -27.09 21.84 30.86
N GLY A 700 -26.98 20.62 30.34
CA GLY A 700 -27.85 20.13 29.26
C GLY A 700 -27.50 20.67 27.87
N PHE A 701 -26.32 21.25 27.69
CA PHE A 701 -25.74 21.60 26.40
C PHE A 701 -24.99 20.40 25.80
N SER A 702 -25.13 20.19 24.49
CA SER A 702 -24.34 19.21 23.75
C SER A 702 -22.93 19.74 23.45
N GLY A 703 -22.02 18.87 22.98
CA GLY A 703 -20.69 19.30 22.52
C GLY A 703 -20.77 20.27 21.33
N ALA A 704 -21.77 20.11 20.47
CA ALA A 704 -22.08 21.04 19.39
C ALA A 704 -22.56 22.40 19.90
N ASP A 705 -23.38 22.43 20.96
CA ASP A 705 -23.82 23.70 21.55
C ASP A 705 -22.66 24.46 22.20
N LEU A 706 -21.74 23.75 22.88
CA LEU A 706 -20.51 24.34 23.40
C LEU A 706 -19.60 24.87 22.28
N GLY A 707 -19.51 24.12 21.17
CA GLY A 707 -18.83 24.54 19.95
C GLY A 707 -19.43 25.81 19.35
N PHE A 708 -20.75 25.92 19.36
CA PHE A 708 -21.42 27.13 18.92
C PHE A 708 -21.06 28.34 19.80
N ILE A 709 -21.01 28.17 21.13
CA ILE A 709 -20.62 29.25 22.06
C ILE A 709 -19.18 29.71 21.80
N THR A 710 -18.23 28.78 21.69
CA THR A 710 -16.82 29.12 21.46
C THR A 710 -16.61 29.78 20.11
N GLN A 711 -17.19 29.22 19.03
CA GLN A 711 -17.15 29.84 17.69
C GLN A 711 -17.80 31.22 17.66
N ARG A 712 -18.89 31.42 18.40
CA ARG A 712 -19.57 32.71 18.45
C ARG A 712 -18.72 33.76 19.17
N ALA A 713 -18.11 33.39 20.29
CA ALA A 713 -17.19 34.26 21.04
C ALA A 713 -16.01 34.68 20.14
N VAL A 714 -15.40 33.74 19.41
CA VAL A 714 -14.33 34.03 18.43
C VAL A 714 -14.82 34.97 17.32
N LYS A 715 -16.02 34.75 16.77
CA LYS A 715 -16.59 35.66 15.76
C LYS A 715 -16.83 37.07 16.29
N LEU A 716 -17.15 37.23 17.57
CA LEU A 716 -17.30 38.55 18.19
C LEU A 716 -15.94 39.24 18.32
N ALA A 717 -14.91 38.53 18.78
CA ALA A 717 -13.55 39.04 18.85
C ALA A 717 -13.02 39.47 17.46
N ILE A 718 -13.21 38.64 16.43
CA ILE A 718 -12.84 38.98 15.04
C ILE A 718 -13.58 40.23 14.57
N LYS A 719 -14.88 40.35 14.89
CA LYS A 719 -15.67 41.52 14.51
C LYS A 719 -15.16 42.79 15.19
N GLU A 720 -14.77 42.70 16.47
CA GLU A 720 -14.17 43.80 17.23
C GLU A 720 -12.81 44.21 16.64
N ALA A 721 -11.91 43.25 16.40
CA ALA A 721 -10.61 43.49 15.79
C ALA A 721 -10.73 44.21 14.44
N ILE A 722 -11.55 43.69 13.51
CA ILE A 722 -11.78 44.30 12.20
C ILE A 722 -12.37 45.71 12.35
N SER A 723 -13.27 45.93 13.31
CA SER A 723 -13.87 47.26 13.51
C SER A 723 -12.84 48.29 13.98
N LEU A 724 -11.95 47.90 14.90
CA LEU A 724 -10.87 48.75 15.41
C LEU A 724 -9.82 49.04 14.33
N ASP A 725 -9.49 48.06 13.48
CA ASP A 725 -8.59 48.27 12.34
C ASP A 725 -9.16 49.27 11.33
N ILE A 726 -10.46 49.19 11.04
CA ILE A 726 -11.14 50.15 10.17
C ILE A 726 -11.14 51.56 10.78
N GLU A 727 -11.36 51.67 12.09
CA GLU A 727 -11.32 52.96 12.79
C GLU A 727 -9.90 53.56 12.82
N ARG A 728 -8.88 52.74 13.08
CA ARG A 728 -7.47 53.13 13.01
C ARG A 728 -7.09 53.61 11.60
N ARG A 729 -7.47 52.86 10.56
CA ARG A 729 -7.23 53.23 9.16
C ARG A 729 -7.87 54.58 8.82
N LYS A 730 -9.14 54.78 9.19
CA LYS A 730 -9.84 56.06 8.99
C LYS A 730 -9.20 57.21 9.77
N ALA A 731 -8.68 56.96 10.97
CA ALA A 731 -7.99 57.97 11.76
C ALA A 731 -6.65 58.38 11.12
N ARG A 732 -5.90 57.44 10.54
CA ARG A 732 -4.67 57.70 9.77
C ARG A 732 -4.94 58.45 8.47
N GLU A 733 -5.96 58.04 7.73
CA GLU A 733 -6.43 58.76 6.53
C GLU A 733 -6.82 60.21 6.88
N ALA A 734 -7.45 60.44 8.04
CA ALA A 734 -7.79 61.78 8.52
C ALA A 734 -6.59 62.58 9.04
N ALA A 735 -5.51 61.91 9.47
CA ALA A 735 -4.26 62.52 9.92
C ALA A 735 -3.30 62.87 8.76
N GLY A 736 -3.57 62.38 7.54
CA GLY A 736 -2.77 62.66 6.34
C GLY A 736 -1.47 61.85 6.24
N GLU A 737 -1.40 60.70 6.92
CA GLU A 737 -0.29 59.74 6.81
C GLU A 737 -0.51 58.81 5.60
N ASP A 738 0.55 58.51 4.84
CA ASP A 738 0.50 57.65 3.65
C ASP A 738 0.10 56.21 4.04
N VAL A 739 -0.98 55.71 3.43
CA VAL A 739 -1.68 54.46 3.79
C VAL A 739 -0.95 53.19 3.30
N GLU A 740 0.23 53.33 2.67
CA GLU A 740 0.95 52.23 2.01
C GLU A 740 2.13 51.64 2.83
N MET A 741 2.42 52.17 4.02
CA MET A 741 3.41 51.57 4.92
C MET A 741 2.71 50.52 5.79
N GLU A 742 2.74 49.25 5.37
CA GLU A 742 2.47 48.11 6.26
C GLU A 742 3.66 47.98 7.22
N ASP A 743 3.60 48.66 8.37
CA ASP A 743 4.57 48.43 9.45
C ASP A 743 4.36 47.00 9.99
N GLU A 744 5.36 46.14 9.81
CA GLU A 744 5.37 44.71 10.21
C GLU A 744 5.24 44.48 11.74
N GLU A 745 5.10 45.53 12.56
CA GLU A 745 5.08 45.50 14.03
C GLU A 745 3.82 46.15 14.65
N GLU A 746 2.67 46.15 13.97
CA GLU A 746 1.43 46.66 14.59
C GLU A 746 0.84 45.68 15.61
N GLU A 747 0.74 46.13 16.87
CA GLU A 747 0.08 45.39 17.95
C GLU A 747 -1.39 45.13 17.61
N ASP A 748 -1.75 43.85 17.50
CA ASP A 748 -3.12 43.34 17.32
C ASP A 748 -4.04 43.99 18.37
N PRO A 749 -5.09 44.74 17.95
CA PRO A 749 -5.97 45.42 18.89
C PRO A 749 -6.78 44.46 19.77
N VAL A 750 -6.98 43.20 19.36
CA VAL A 750 -7.70 42.18 20.14
C VAL A 750 -6.91 40.86 20.12
N PRO A 751 -5.78 40.78 20.86
CA PRO A 751 -4.86 39.65 20.76
C PRO A 751 -5.41 38.37 21.43
N GLN A 752 -6.44 38.49 22.27
CA GLN A 752 -6.96 37.39 23.08
C GLN A 752 -8.48 37.46 23.26
N LEU A 753 -9.10 36.29 23.38
CA LEU A 753 -10.53 36.15 23.64
C LEU A 753 -10.86 36.50 25.11
N THR A 754 -11.53 37.62 25.31
CA THR A 754 -11.93 38.12 26.64
C THR A 754 -13.24 37.52 27.17
N LYS A 755 -13.49 37.72 28.47
CA LYS A 755 -14.75 37.33 29.15
C LYS A 755 -16.00 37.99 28.54
N ALA A 756 -15.91 39.24 28.07
CA ALA A 756 -17.04 39.96 27.48
C ALA A 756 -17.60 39.25 26.24
N HIS A 757 -16.72 38.72 25.39
CA HIS A 757 -17.13 37.93 24.21
C HIS A 757 -17.91 36.68 24.59
N PHE A 758 -17.53 36.01 25.68
CA PHE A 758 -18.25 34.83 26.16
C PHE A 758 -19.60 35.18 26.79
N GLU A 759 -19.70 36.29 27.52
CA GLU A 759 -20.97 36.76 28.08
C GLU A 759 -21.98 37.12 26.98
N GLU A 760 -21.52 37.82 25.93
CA GLU A 760 -22.36 38.14 24.78
C GLU A 760 -22.73 36.88 23.99
N ALA A 761 -21.79 35.97 23.75
CA ALA A 761 -22.07 34.69 23.09
C ALA A 761 -23.12 33.88 23.87
N MET A 762 -23.00 33.81 25.20
CA MET A 762 -23.90 33.06 26.08
C MET A 762 -25.33 33.64 26.07
N SER A 763 -25.50 34.95 25.86
CA SER A 763 -26.83 35.59 25.80
C SER A 763 -27.70 35.05 24.66
N THR A 764 -27.08 34.58 23.58
CA THR A 764 -27.77 34.05 22.39
C THR A 764 -27.78 32.52 22.32
N ALA A 765 -27.12 31.86 23.28
CA ALA A 765 -26.96 30.42 23.29
C ALA A 765 -28.29 29.72 23.61
N ARG A 766 -28.61 28.68 22.82
CA ARG A 766 -29.81 27.85 23.01
C ARG A 766 -29.40 26.40 23.17
N ARG A 767 -30.13 25.67 24.01
CA ARG A 767 -29.98 24.22 24.17
C ARG A 767 -30.58 23.50 22.98
N SER A 768 -29.84 22.60 22.35
CA SER A 768 -30.36 21.78 21.24
C SER A 768 -31.19 20.59 21.69
N VAL A 769 -30.94 20.06 22.90
CA VAL A 769 -31.61 18.87 23.43
C VAL A 769 -32.53 19.23 24.59
N SER A 770 -33.80 18.85 24.47
CA SER A 770 -34.82 19.07 25.49
C SER A 770 -34.77 18.03 26.63
N ASP A 771 -35.24 18.38 27.82
CA ASP A 771 -35.25 17.46 28.97
C ASP A 771 -36.13 16.21 28.73
N VAL A 772 -37.13 16.32 27.85
CA VAL A 772 -37.97 15.19 27.43
C VAL A 772 -37.17 14.18 26.60
N GLU A 773 -36.35 14.67 25.67
CA GLU A 773 -35.48 13.81 24.86
C GLU A 773 -34.40 13.14 25.70
N ILE A 774 -33.81 13.85 26.67
CA ILE A 774 -32.81 13.28 27.59
C ILE A 774 -33.38 12.06 28.32
N ARG A 775 -34.55 12.21 28.95
CA ARG A 775 -35.21 11.10 29.66
C ARG A 775 -35.56 9.94 28.73
N ARG A 776 -35.90 10.24 27.48
CA ARG A 776 -36.20 9.22 26.47
C ARG A 776 -34.95 8.39 26.13
N TYR A 777 -33.80 9.03 25.94
CA TYR A 777 -32.54 8.31 25.70
C TYR A 777 -32.07 7.53 26.93
N GLU A 778 -32.20 8.07 28.14
CA GLU A 778 -31.85 7.38 29.38
C GLU A 778 -32.72 6.14 29.62
N ALA A 779 -34.03 6.27 29.42
CA ALA A 779 -34.96 5.14 29.53
C ALA A 779 -34.66 4.06 28.48
N PHE A 780 -34.33 4.47 27.24
CA PHE A 780 -33.93 3.54 26.19
C PHE A 780 -32.61 2.82 26.53
N ALA A 781 -31.60 3.55 26.98
CA ALA A 781 -30.31 2.98 27.40
C ALA A 781 -30.46 2.01 28.59
N GLN A 782 -31.33 2.32 29.55
CA GLN A 782 -31.65 1.41 30.66
C GLN A 782 -32.37 0.14 30.19
N SER A 783 -33.32 0.27 29.27
CA SER A 783 -34.02 -0.89 28.68
C SER A 783 -33.07 -1.82 27.93
N MET A 784 -32.11 -1.26 27.20
CA MET A 784 -31.08 -2.02 26.48
C MET A 784 -30.07 -2.67 27.43
N LYS A 785 -29.66 -1.99 28.51
CA LYS A 785 -28.81 -2.59 29.54
C LYS A 785 -29.50 -3.72 30.30
N GLN A 786 -30.81 -3.63 30.55
CA GLN A 786 -31.60 -4.70 31.18
C GLN A 786 -31.86 -5.89 30.25
N ALA A 787 -31.89 -5.67 28.93
CA ALA A 787 -31.99 -6.73 27.92
C ALA A 787 -30.65 -7.45 27.65
N GLY A 788 -29.55 -7.06 28.31
CA GLY A 788 -28.23 -7.68 28.17
C GLY A 788 -28.15 -9.07 28.85
N PRO A 789 -27.38 -10.03 28.29
CA PRO A 789 -27.30 -11.41 28.82
C PRO A 789 -26.76 -11.53 30.26
N GLY A 790 -26.10 -10.49 30.77
CA GLY A 790 -25.43 -10.50 32.08
C GLY A 790 -26.32 -10.26 33.29
N ALA A 791 -27.58 -9.85 33.12
CA ALA A 791 -28.46 -9.54 34.25
C ALA A 791 -29.02 -10.79 34.97
N PHE A 792 -28.99 -11.96 34.31
CA PHE A 792 -29.62 -13.19 34.81
C PHE A 792 -28.64 -14.29 35.23
N PHE A 793 -27.33 -14.09 35.06
CA PHE A 793 -26.34 -15.14 35.30
C PHE A 793 -25.21 -14.65 36.20
N LYS A 794 -25.26 -15.04 37.47
CA LYS A 794 -24.11 -15.06 38.38
C LYS A 794 -23.81 -16.53 38.70
N PHE A 795 -22.54 -16.92 38.64
CA PHE A 795 -22.13 -18.18 39.25
C PHE A 795 -22.42 -18.12 40.75
N PRO A 796 -22.91 -19.21 41.37
CA PRO A 796 -22.96 -19.27 42.82
C PRO A 796 -21.54 -19.07 43.36
N GLU A 797 -21.35 -18.08 44.23
CA GLU A 797 -20.11 -17.99 44.98
C GLU A 797 -19.98 -19.24 45.85
N ALA A 798 -18.83 -19.91 45.75
CA ALA A 798 -18.52 -21.08 46.57
C ALA A 798 -18.37 -20.63 48.03
N GLY A 799 -19.50 -20.56 48.75
CA GLY A 799 -19.57 -20.10 50.14
C GLY A 799 -20.96 -20.04 50.77
N GLU A 800 -22.04 -19.90 50.00
CA GLU A 800 -23.41 -19.77 50.56
C GLU A 800 -24.31 -20.98 50.29
N ALA A 801 -23.77 -22.19 50.47
CA ALA A 801 -24.55 -23.43 50.53
C ALA A 801 -24.51 -24.03 51.95
N ALA A 802 -24.87 -23.23 52.96
CA ALA A 802 -25.03 -23.73 54.33
C ALA A 802 -25.86 -22.80 55.24
N ALA A 803 -27.00 -22.28 54.77
CA ALA A 803 -28.03 -21.72 55.66
C ALA A 803 -29.34 -21.54 54.91
N ASN A 804 -30.12 -22.61 54.78
CA ASN A 804 -31.59 -22.62 54.77
C ASN A 804 -32.06 -24.03 54.41
N ALA A 805 -31.86 -24.96 55.36
CA ALA A 805 -32.61 -26.20 55.42
C ALA A 805 -33.60 -26.07 56.58
N ASP A 806 -34.68 -25.31 56.37
CA ASP A 806 -35.94 -25.59 57.05
C ASP A 806 -37.11 -24.96 56.28
N GLY A 807 -38.16 -25.75 56.03
CA GLY A 807 -39.47 -25.25 55.59
C GLY A 807 -39.95 -25.61 54.17
N GLY A 808 -40.66 -26.75 54.06
CA GLY A 808 -42.01 -26.72 53.47
C GLY A 808 -42.21 -27.05 51.98
N ALA A 809 -42.51 -28.32 51.72
CA ALA A 809 -43.58 -28.86 50.85
C ALA A 809 -44.05 -28.12 49.57
N GLY A 810 -44.03 -28.84 48.44
CA GLY A 810 -44.91 -28.56 47.30
C GLY A 810 -44.45 -29.22 46.00
N GLY A 811 -44.99 -30.40 45.67
CA GLY A 811 -44.53 -31.25 44.58
C GLY A 811 -44.87 -30.78 43.16
N PHE A 812 -44.14 -31.36 42.20
CA PHE A 812 -44.58 -31.52 40.81
C PHE A 812 -44.12 -32.89 40.31
N GLY A 813 -45.08 -33.61 39.71
CA GLY A 813 -44.99 -35.02 39.37
C GLY A 813 -44.29 -35.33 38.04
N GLU A 814 -44.01 -36.64 37.93
CA GLU A 814 -43.62 -37.45 36.77
C GLU A 814 -44.15 -36.95 35.42
N ALA A 815 -43.30 -36.76 34.41
CA ALA A 815 -42.73 -37.79 33.54
C ALA A 815 -43.79 -38.50 32.68
N GLY A 816 -44.05 -37.94 31.49
CA GLY A 816 -44.68 -38.60 30.36
C GLY A 816 -43.65 -38.78 29.26
N ASN A 817 -43.23 -40.02 29.09
CA ASN A 817 -42.34 -40.54 28.05
C ASN A 817 -43.19 -40.91 26.83
N ASP A 818 -42.79 -40.48 25.63
CA ASP A 818 -43.19 -40.99 24.31
C ASP A 818 -42.46 -40.12 23.26
N ASP A 819 -41.90 -40.59 22.16
CA ASP A 819 -41.56 -41.94 21.71
C ASP A 819 -40.62 -41.71 20.52
N SER A 820 -39.67 -42.62 20.30
CA SER A 820 -38.79 -42.62 19.14
C SER A 820 -39.54 -43.00 17.87
N LEU A 821 -39.36 -42.33 16.74
CA LEU A 821 -39.41 -42.98 15.43
C LEU A 821 -38.77 -42.10 14.33
N TYR A 822 -37.98 -42.76 13.49
CA TYR A 822 -37.37 -42.33 12.23
C TYR A 822 -38.09 -41.21 11.44
N ASP A 823 -37.36 -40.13 11.14
CA ASP A 823 -37.04 -39.64 9.78
C ASP A 823 -35.95 -38.54 9.83
#